data_AF-A0AAE0XX84-F1
#
_entry.id   AF-A0AAE0XX84-F1
#
_cell.length_a   1.000
_cell.length_b   1.000
_cell.length_c   1.000
_cell.angle_alpha   90.00
_cell.angle_beta   90.00
_cell.angle_gamma   90.00
#
_symmetry.space_group_name_H-M   'P 1'
#
loop_
_entity.id
_entity.type
_entity.pdbx_description
1 polymer ?
#
loop_
_entity_poly.entity_id
_entity_poly.type
_entity_poly.pdbx_seq_one_letter_code
_entity_poly.pdbx_strand_id
1 'polypeptide(L)'
;MDLRDLLTNVDVDHAYSWLYIFSHYFYNVMPFIVFLPERFYNKTLATVGVITICHICLNLKNFLTNKKKIADRKERLSLNLNELKEALKDVKENDKNNVSLTDLSFDDLCVKLQDAALDQDMLLVAFRKKAVANKKFNFVAEYIMSSTLMSASSTNIKERGNQALNGIPVSICEAYEMSEKDTTLGLGEYVGTSAKTDAVIVKILKAAGAVPFIRTNSVQALPFCLGLQSSNPIFKRTLNPLSANRSVGGGSCGEACALALHVSTLGVGADLAGGARIPAHFCGVAALRPTPQRLSSQGLLQGQKEVPACVSPMSREVSALVAFMRAVGESRQTDIDPRLPQMPFDENEFSSSKSLRIGYYTDDLCTRTTPPVHRAIFEAKKHLEQNGHKLVQFEPPDLKHMLTNLLYPATMGSNRVLLQLLSQDVVGESTRDFYYTARISSPLRWILAWWMHAQSPMEEAIEGSSLPVTMTDWWQLMKEIQEFRQNFHLRWKNARLDALLCPVFHCAAVKRVNEQRFLACLTHVGLFSLLSYPAGTVSITNVRASDLPQFHRDRFRAVTALETLMTQDQVGGEASGDESAVGLPVGVQVAALPFHEETVLRLMTELELIPKQGPTVLEDSGSSLISDPNLTKPEVHHRSVVAGSSDGSISQSQPSEGSGSHDQGGSSDSGTAGASLGRRDETPAAEDNSVLKKKGSKTVRIRTVSDLTLDSDAGEEEPSIQQASDDRAFTTPAKKEVRKGLANNGRQIQFQPAAQALDRPKPQRHASFPETERNSRESEKRRDASKRDKEEVLLDVEIIEL
;
A
#
# COMPACT_ATOMS: atom_id res chain seq x y z
N MET A 1 5.42 -44.13 2.29
CA MET A 1 5.72 -42.95 1.46
C MET A 1 7.22 -42.97 1.27
N ASP A 2 7.68 -43.18 0.03
CA ASP A 2 9.09 -43.48 -0.23
C ASP A 2 9.94 -42.20 -0.20
N LEU A 3 11.20 -42.32 0.21
CA LEU A 3 12.14 -41.19 0.26
C LEU A 3 12.52 -40.70 -1.15
N ARG A 4 12.36 -41.54 -2.18
CA ARG A 4 12.58 -41.15 -3.59
C ARG A 4 11.54 -40.16 -4.08
N ASP A 5 10.25 -40.44 -3.87
CA ASP A 5 9.14 -39.53 -4.25
C ASP A 5 9.21 -38.20 -3.50
N LEU A 6 9.75 -38.24 -2.27
CA LEU A 6 10.01 -37.05 -1.46
C LEU A 6 11.06 -36.13 -2.07
N LEU A 7 12.09 -36.69 -2.71
CA LEU A 7 13.24 -35.97 -3.26
C LEU A 7 13.01 -35.48 -4.70
N THR A 8 12.27 -36.23 -5.53
CA THR A 8 11.94 -35.84 -6.91
C THR A 8 10.98 -34.65 -7.00
N ASN A 9 10.30 -34.30 -5.91
CA ASN A 9 9.37 -33.17 -5.80
C ASN A 9 9.94 -31.94 -5.07
N VAL A 10 11.24 -31.92 -4.77
CA VAL A 10 11.91 -30.75 -4.16
C VAL A 10 12.36 -29.78 -5.26
N ASP A 11 11.69 -28.63 -5.33
CA ASP A 11 12.11 -27.52 -6.18
C ASP A 11 13.55 -27.09 -5.85
N VAL A 12 14.32 -26.66 -6.86
CA VAL A 12 15.72 -26.21 -6.65
C VAL A 12 15.77 -25.02 -5.68
N ASP A 13 14.79 -24.12 -5.81
CA ASP A 13 14.49 -23.01 -4.90
C ASP A 13 14.28 -23.44 -3.44
N HIS A 14 13.76 -24.65 -3.21
CA HIS A 14 13.55 -25.20 -1.89
C HIS A 14 14.84 -25.74 -1.29
N ALA A 15 15.72 -26.38 -2.07
CA ALA A 15 16.99 -26.94 -1.58
C ALA A 15 17.88 -25.91 -0.86
N TYR A 16 17.92 -24.66 -1.35
CA TYR A 16 18.60 -23.54 -0.66
C TYR A 16 18.07 -23.27 0.75
N SER A 17 16.81 -23.62 1.06
CA SER A 17 16.25 -23.49 2.41
C SER A 17 16.94 -24.41 3.42
N TRP A 18 17.39 -25.57 2.97
CA TRP A 18 18.03 -26.60 3.79
C TRP A 18 19.46 -26.18 4.09
N LEU A 19 20.16 -25.64 3.09
CA LEU A 19 21.46 -24.99 3.24
C LEU A 19 21.40 -23.80 4.21
N TYR A 20 20.34 -22.97 4.18
CA TYR A 20 20.18 -21.87 5.14
C TYR A 20 19.93 -22.37 6.57
N ILE A 21 19.03 -23.35 6.77
CA ILE A 21 18.76 -23.91 8.10
C ILE A 21 20.01 -24.61 8.67
N PHE A 22 20.69 -25.41 7.84
CA PHE A 22 21.94 -26.07 8.18
C PHE A 22 23.03 -25.05 8.52
N SER A 23 23.20 -24.01 7.70
CA SER A 23 24.12 -22.89 7.96
C SER A 23 23.81 -22.20 9.30
N HIS A 24 22.55 -21.88 9.59
CA HIS A 24 22.18 -21.21 10.83
C HIS A 24 22.41 -22.09 12.07
N TYR A 25 22.14 -23.40 11.98
CA TYR A 25 22.51 -24.34 13.05
C TYR A 25 24.02 -24.47 13.21
N PHE A 26 24.76 -24.59 12.10
CA PHE A 26 26.22 -24.73 12.08
C PHE A 26 26.90 -23.50 12.71
N TYR A 27 26.56 -22.29 12.26
CA TYR A 27 27.15 -21.04 12.77
C TYR A 27 26.82 -20.74 14.24
N ASN A 28 25.62 -21.08 14.72
CA ASN A 28 25.26 -20.85 16.12
C ASN A 28 25.78 -21.93 17.07
N VAL A 29 25.94 -23.18 16.64
CA VAL A 29 26.25 -24.32 17.52
C VAL A 29 27.72 -24.75 17.45
N MET A 30 28.40 -24.65 16.29
CA MET A 30 29.82 -25.02 16.17
C MET A 30 30.76 -24.24 17.10
N PRO A 31 30.57 -22.92 17.37
CA PRO A 31 31.42 -22.19 18.31
C PRO A 31 31.45 -22.82 19.71
N PHE A 32 30.36 -23.44 20.15
CA PHE A 32 30.28 -24.12 21.45
C PHE A 32 30.82 -25.56 21.40
N ILE A 33 30.72 -26.23 20.25
CA ILE A 33 31.27 -27.58 20.05
C ILE A 33 32.81 -27.58 20.17
N VAL A 34 33.48 -26.52 19.73
CA VAL A 34 34.96 -26.38 19.81
C VAL A 34 35.49 -26.35 21.25
N PHE A 35 34.68 -25.94 22.23
CA PHE A 35 35.08 -25.91 23.65
C PHE A 35 34.74 -27.20 24.43
N LEU A 36 34.20 -28.23 23.77
CA LEU A 36 33.88 -29.50 24.43
C LEU A 36 35.10 -30.44 24.47
N PRO A 37 35.38 -31.11 25.61
CA PRO A 37 36.39 -32.18 25.67
C PRO A 37 36.08 -33.31 24.67
N GLU A 38 37.10 -33.83 23.99
CA GLU A 38 36.98 -34.80 22.87
C GLU A 38 36.01 -35.96 23.15
N ARG A 39 36.01 -36.50 24.37
CA ARG A 39 35.11 -37.58 24.84
C ARG A 39 33.60 -37.27 24.69
N PHE A 40 33.23 -36.01 24.50
CA PHE A 40 31.88 -35.55 24.22
C PHE A 40 31.66 -35.10 22.77
N TYR A 41 32.72 -34.81 22.00
CA TYR A 41 32.64 -34.24 20.65
C TYR A 41 31.74 -35.08 19.72
N ASN A 42 32.05 -36.36 19.55
CA ASN A 42 31.28 -37.26 18.68
C ASN A 42 29.82 -37.45 19.16
N LYS A 43 29.57 -37.41 20.47
CA LYS A 43 28.21 -37.51 21.02
C LYS A 43 27.41 -36.24 20.75
N THR A 44 28.01 -35.07 20.90
CA THR A 44 27.37 -33.78 20.62
C THR A 44 27.15 -33.55 19.12
N LEU A 45 28.12 -33.93 18.28
CA LEU A 45 27.96 -33.87 16.82
C LEU A 45 26.79 -34.75 16.36
N ALA A 46 26.66 -35.96 16.94
CA ALA A 46 25.55 -36.86 16.67
C ALA A 46 24.19 -36.31 17.16
N THR A 47 24.10 -35.76 18.38
CA THR A 47 22.83 -35.18 18.87
C THR A 47 22.43 -33.94 18.10
N VAL A 48 23.36 -33.04 17.77
CA VAL A 48 23.11 -31.85 16.92
C VAL A 48 22.69 -32.27 15.51
N GLY A 49 23.31 -33.31 14.94
CA GLY A 49 22.89 -33.90 13.67
C GLY A 49 21.45 -34.44 13.71
N VAL A 50 21.11 -35.24 14.72
CA VAL A 50 19.76 -35.77 14.93
C VAL A 50 18.73 -34.65 15.14
N ILE A 51 19.03 -33.64 15.96
CA ILE A 51 18.15 -32.48 16.19
C ILE A 51 17.93 -31.71 14.89
N THR A 52 18.99 -31.48 14.11
CA THR A 52 18.90 -30.79 12.81
C THR A 52 18.04 -31.57 11.82
N ILE A 53 18.23 -32.89 11.71
CA ILE A 53 17.41 -33.77 10.87
C ILE A 53 15.94 -33.77 11.33
N CYS A 54 15.68 -33.88 12.64
CA CYS A 54 14.31 -33.82 13.18
C CYS A 54 13.63 -32.48 12.88
N HIS A 55 14.32 -31.35 13.09
CA HIS A 55 13.79 -30.02 12.78
C HIS A 55 13.50 -29.85 11.27
N ILE A 56 14.40 -30.32 10.43
CA ILE A 56 14.23 -30.35 8.96
C ILE A 56 13.01 -31.21 8.56
N CYS A 57 12.87 -32.41 9.10
CA CYS A 57 11.73 -33.30 8.82
C CYS A 57 10.40 -32.72 9.31
N LEU A 58 10.38 -32.01 10.44
CA LEU A 58 9.21 -31.28 10.93
C LEU A 58 8.84 -30.12 10.01
N ASN A 59 9.81 -29.30 9.59
CA ASN A 59 9.56 -28.19 8.66
C ASN A 59 9.04 -28.69 7.31
N LEU A 60 9.60 -29.78 6.75
CA LEU A 60 9.09 -30.38 5.53
C LEU A 60 7.67 -30.94 5.72
N LYS A 61 7.38 -31.62 6.84
CA LYS A 61 6.04 -32.11 7.15
C LYS A 61 5.03 -30.95 7.21
N ASN A 62 5.39 -29.84 7.85
CA ASN A 62 4.54 -28.67 7.96
C ASN A 62 4.34 -27.99 6.59
N PHE A 63 5.39 -27.82 5.81
CA PHE A 63 5.31 -27.32 4.43
C PHE A 63 4.41 -28.18 3.53
N LEU A 64 4.55 -29.51 3.57
CA LEU A 64 3.68 -30.42 2.81
C LEU A 64 2.22 -30.36 3.31
N THR A 65 2.01 -30.17 4.61
CA THR A 65 0.67 -29.99 5.20
C THR A 65 0.03 -28.68 4.74
N ASN A 66 0.77 -27.57 4.77
CA ASN A 66 0.30 -26.26 4.30
C ASN A 66 0.08 -26.26 2.77
N LYS A 67 0.99 -26.84 1.98
CA LYS A 67 0.82 -27.07 0.53
C LYS A 67 -0.43 -27.89 0.22
N LYS A 68 -0.78 -28.89 1.05
CA LYS A 68 -2.05 -29.62 0.93
C LYS A 68 -3.24 -28.74 1.29
N LYS A 69 -3.26 -28.10 2.47
CA LYS A 69 -4.32 -27.16 2.87
C LYS A 69 -4.65 -26.13 1.77
N ILE A 70 -3.61 -25.57 1.14
CA ILE A 70 -3.72 -24.63 0.01
C ILE A 70 -4.47 -25.24 -1.18
N ALA A 71 -4.25 -26.53 -1.49
CA ALA A 71 -5.02 -27.24 -2.52
C ALA A 71 -6.47 -27.46 -2.06
N ASP A 72 -6.67 -27.97 -0.83
CA ASP A 72 -7.99 -28.21 -0.23
C ASP A 72 -8.85 -26.91 -0.17
N ARG A 73 -8.24 -25.73 -0.01
CA ARG A 73 -8.93 -24.42 -0.08
C ARG A 73 -9.27 -23.97 -1.50
N LYS A 74 -8.41 -24.26 -2.49
CA LYS A 74 -8.70 -24.00 -3.92
C LYS A 74 -9.88 -24.84 -4.41
N GLU A 75 -9.95 -26.09 -3.97
CA GLU A 75 -11.07 -26.99 -4.26
C GLU A 75 -12.37 -26.46 -3.64
N ARG A 76 -12.36 -26.13 -2.34
CA ARG A 76 -13.51 -25.49 -1.66
C ARG A 76 -14.01 -24.21 -2.35
N LEU A 77 -13.11 -23.37 -2.87
CA LEU A 77 -13.51 -22.18 -3.65
C LEU A 77 -14.14 -22.54 -5.00
N SER A 78 -13.66 -23.58 -5.68
CA SER A 78 -14.24 -24.03 -6.95
C SER A 78 -15.61 -24.70 -6.78
N LEU A 79 -15.83 -25.41 -5.67
CA LEU A 79 -17.14 -25.97 -5.30
C LEU A 79 -18.15 -24.86 -4.99
N ASN A 80 -17.80 -23.92 -4.10
CA ASN A 80 -18.61 -22.75 -3.79
C ASN A 80 -18.99 -21.94 -5.05
N LEU A 81 -18.05 -21.74 -5.99
CA LEU A 81 -18.34 -21.09 -7.28
C LEU A 81 -19.35 -21.87 -8.16
N ASN A 82 -19.36 -23.21 -8.09
CA ASN A 82 -20.31 -24.04 -8.83
C ASN A 82 -21.68 -24.07 -8.15
N GLU A 83 -21.73 -24.17 -6.83
CA GLU A 83 -22.96 -24.04 -6.02
C GLU A 83 -23.64 -22.69 -6.28
N LEU A 84 -22.87 -21.59 -6.30
CA LEU A 84 -23.41 -20.25 -6.60
C LEU A 84 -23.96 -20.18 -8.03
N LYS A 85 -23.26 -20.77 -9.01
CA LYS A 85 -23.77 -20.86 -10.37
C LYS A 85 -25.07 -21.63 -10.46
N GLU A 86 -25.26 -22.66 -9.65
CA GLU A 86 -26.48 -23.45 -9.62
C GLU A 86 -27.64 -22.68 -9.02
N ALA A 87 -27.44 -22.04 -7.85
CA ALA A 87 -28.41 -21.14 -7.25
C ALA A 87 -28.81 -19.95 -8.18
N LEU A 88 -27.94 -19.53 -9.10
CA LEU A 88 -28.21 -18.45 -10.05
C LEU A 88 -28.84 -18.88 -11.39
N LYS A 89 -28.94 -20.20 -11.69
CA LYS A 89 -29.57 -20.69 -12.95
C LYS A 89 -31.08 -20.42 -12.97
N ASP A 90 -31.74 -20.60 -11.84
CA ASP A 90 -33.21 -20.61 -11.76
C ASP A 90 -33.81 -19.19 -11.63
N VAL A 91 -32.99 -18.19 -11.29
CA VAL A 91 -33.43 -16.79 -11.14
C VAL A 91 -33.42 -16.08 -12.49
N LYS A 92 -34.56 -16.14 -13.19
CA LYS A 92 -34.83 -15.38 -14.42
C LYS A 92 -34.79 -13.87 -14.14
N GLU A 93 -34.03 -13.11 -14.94
CA GLU A 93 -34.19 -11.66 -14.99
C GLU A 93 -35.61 -11.29 -15.48
N ASN A 94 -36.21 -10.26 -14.87
CA ASN A 94 -37.34 -9.55 -15.47
C ASN A 94 -36.79 -8.46 -16.40
N ASP A 95 -36.37 -8.86 -17.60
CA ASP A 95 -35.80 -7.98 -18.63
C ASP A 95 -36.83 -6.94 -19.13
N LYS A 96 -36.95 -5.81 -18.39
CA LYS A 96 -37.86 -4.70 -18.73
C LYS A 96 -37.27 -3.29 -18.65
N ASN A 97 -35.99 -3.14 -18.29
CA ASN A 97 -35.26 -1.87 -18.38
C ASN A 97 -33.82 -2.11 -18.88
N ASN A 98 -33.38 -1.36 -19.89
CA ASN A 98 -32.09 -1.55 -20.58
C ASN A 98 -30.86 -1.03 -19.80
N VAL A 99 -30.90 -1.04 -18.46
CA VAL A 99 -29.77 -0.62 -17.61
C VAL A 99 -29.51 -1.73 -16.60
N SER A 100 -28.27 -2.24 -16.57
CA SER A 100 -27.90 -3.25 -15.58
C SER A 100 -27.96 -2.64 -14.18
N LEU A 101 -28.63 -3.31 -13.23
CA LEU A 101 -28.79 -2.83 -11.85
C LEU A 101 -27.45 -2.52 -11.17
N THR A 102 -26.41 -3.24 -11.56
CA THR A 102 -25.03 -3.04 -11.08
C THR A 102 -24.38 -1.72 -11.49
N ASP A 103 -24.88 -1.09 -12.57
CA ASP A 103 -24.26 0.07 -13.21
C ASP A 103 -24.93 1.40 -12.82
N LEU A 104 -25.99 1.35 -12.00
CA LEU A 104 -26.60 2.49 -11.32
C LEU A 104 -25.61 3.14 -10.32
N SER A 105 -25.79 4.43 -10.02
CA SER A 105 -25.03 5.10 -8.96
C SER A 105 -25.38 4.56 -7.56
N PHE A 106 -24.51 4.80 -6.59
CA PHE A 106 -24.77 4.45 -5.19
C PHE A 106 -26.03 5.16 -4.67
N ASP A 107 -26.17 6.47 -4.91
CA ASP A 107 -27.30 7.25 -4.44
C ASP A 107 -28.62 6.84 -5.14
N ASP A 108 -28.59 6.51 -6.44
CA ASP A 108 -29.72 5.89 -7.16
C ASP A 108 -30.20 4.59 -6.50
N LEU A 109 -29.25 3.76 -6.05
CA LEU A 109 -29.55 2.47 -5.42
C LEU A 109 -30.14 2.68 -4.02
N CYS A 110 -29.58 3.58 -3.22
CA CYS A 110 -30.12 3.94 -1.91
C CYS A 110 -31.56 4.46 -2.02
N VAL A 111 -31.85 5.39 -2.95
CA VAL A 111 -33.21 5.91 -3.18
C VAL A 111 -34.16 4.79 -3.63
N LYS A 112 -33.80 3.98 -4.62
CA LYS A 112 -34.68 2.92 -5.15
C LYS A 112 -34.96 1.81 -4.14
N LEU A 113 -34.04 1.53 -3.22
CA LEU A 113 -34.26 0.62 -2.09
C LEU A 113 -35.15 1.25 -1.00
N GLN A 114 -34.96 2.53 -0.67
CA GLN A 114 -35.78 3.25 0.31
C GLN A 114 -37.25 3.39 -0.15
N ASP A 115 -37.48 3.71 -1.42
CA ASP A 115 -38.80 3.78 -2.05
C ASP A 115 -39.46 2.41 -2.27
N ALA A 116 -38.74 1.30 -2.00
CA ALA A 116 -39.13 -0.07 -2.34
C ALA A 116 -39.44 -0.27 -3.85
N ALA A 117 -38.86 0.57 -4.70
CA ALA A 117 -38.93 0.46 -6.17
C ALA A 117 -37.97 -0.61 -6.73
N LEU A 118 -36.99 -1.04 -5.93
CA LEU A 118 -36.05 -2.11 -6.21
C LEU A 118 -36.07 -3.13 -5.07
N ASP A 119 -36.13 -4.41 -5.42
CA ASP A 119 -36.02 -5.52 -4.48
C ASP A 119 -34.55 -5.82 -4.12
N GLN A 120 -34.30 -6.09 -2.84
CA GLN A 120 -32.97 -6.38 -2.30
C GLN A 120 -32.42 -7.73 -2.80
N ASP A 121 -33.27 -8.75 -2.91
CA ASP A 121 -32.84 -10.08 -3.36
C ASP A 121 -32.50 -10.08 -4.86
N MET A 122 -33.31 -9.42 -5.70
CA MET A 122 -32.99 -9.19 -7.12
C MET A 122 -31.70 -8.39 -7.32
N LEU A 123 -31.43 -7.37 -6.48
CA LEU A 123 -30.17 -6.61 -6.53
C LEU A 123 -28.96 -7.47 -6.15
N LEU A 124 -29.09 -8.26 -5.08
CA LEU A 124 -28.07 -9.20 -4.62
C LEU A 124 -27.78 -10.29 -5.66
N VAL A 125 -28.80 -10.79 -6.37
CA VAL A 125 -28.66 -11.71 -7.51
C VAL A 125 -27.90 -11.04 -8.66
N ALA A 126 -28.21 -9.79 -9.01
CA ALA A 126 -27.53 -9.08 -10.10
C ALA A 126 -26.02 -8.91 -9.83
N PHE A 127 -25.63 -8.49 -8.63
CA PHE A 127 -24.20 -8.40 -8.26
C PHE A 127 -23.53 -9.78 -8.17
N ARG A 128 -24.22 -10.82 -7.65
CA ARG A 128 -23.71 -12.21 -7.67
C ARG A 128 -23.48 -12.72 -9.10
N LYS A 129 -24.38 -12.44 -10.06
CA LYS A 129 -24.20 -12.75 -11.49
C LYS A 129 -23.00 -11.99 -12.10
N LYS A 130 -22.89 -10.69 -11.85
CA LYS A 130 -21.76 -9.85 -12.31
C LYS A 130 -20.42 -10.36 -11.77
N ALA A 131 -20.38 -10.84 -10.51
CA ALA A 131 -19.20 -11.46 -9.90
C ALA A 131 -18.78 -12.75 -10.63
N VAL A 132 -19.73 -13.67 -10.84
CA VAL A 132 -19.49 -14.96 -11.51
C VAL A 132 -19.07 -14.78 -12.97
N ALA A 133 -19.64 -13.81 -13.69
CA ALA A 133 -19.22 -13.46 -15.05
C ALA A 133 -17.77 -12.97 -15.09
N ASN A 134 -17.38 -12.10 -14.14
CA ASN A 134 -16.06 -11.50 -14.07
C ASN A 134 -14.97 -12.35 -13.39
N LYS A 135 -15.25 -13.62 -13.05
CA LYS A 135 -14.30 -14.54 -12.39
C LYS A 135 -12.92 -14.64 -13.04
N LYS A 136 -12.79 -14.28 -14.33
CA LYS A 136 -11.52 -14.24 -15.08
C LYS A 136 -10.46 -13.31 -14.44
N PHE A 137 -10.88 -12.24 -13.77
CA PHE A 137 -9.98 -11.30 -13.09
C PHE A 137 -9.52 -11.77 -11.71
N ASN A 138 -10.09 -12.86 -11.18
CA ASN A 138 -9.58 -13.57 -10.00
C ASN A 138 -9.45 -12.69 -8.74
N PHE A 139 -10.51 -11.92 -8.45
CA PHE A 139 -10.61 -10.99 -7.31
C PHE A 139 -11.42 -11.54 -6.13
N VAL A 140 -12.09 -12.68 -6.25
CA VAL A 140 -12.90 -13.28 -5.17
C VAL A 140 -12.08 -14.35 -4.43
N ALA A 141 -12.03 -14.25 -3.11
CA ALA A 141 -11.44 -15.25 -2.20
C ALA A 141 -12.49 -16.23 -1.65
N GLU A 142 -13.73 -15.78 -1.44
CA GLU A 142 -14.88 -16.64 -1.13
C GLU A 142 -16.21 -15.96 -1.49
N TYR A 143 -17.21 -16.70 -1.97
CA TYR A 143 -18.58 -16.20 -2.09
C TYR A 143 -19.38 -16.54 -0.83
N ILE A 144 -20.20 -15.61 -0.37
CA ILE A 144 -20.99 -15.76 0.85
C ILE A 144 -22.41 -16.19 0.45
N MET A 145 -22.74 -17.47 0.70
CA MET A 145 -24.08 -18.02 0.51
C MET A 145 -25.04 -17.60 1.63
N SER A 146 -24.54 -17.57 2.87
CA SER A 146 -25.31 -17.33 4.10
C SER A 146 -25.71 -15.85 4.34
N SER A 147 -25.38 -14.95 3.42
CA SER A 147 -26.20 -13.73 3.19
C SER A 147 -27.43 -14.16 2.39
N THR A 148 -28.32 -14.86 3.09
CA THR A 148 -29.39 -15.67 2.50
C THR A 148 -30.54 -14.80 2.02
N LEU A 149 -31.19 -15.26 0.94
CA LEU A 149 -32.49 -14.82 0.39
C LEU A 149 -33.68 -15.12 1.36
N MET A 150 -33.43 -15.01 2.66
CA MET A 150 -34.31 -15.32 3.81
C MET A 150 -34.03 -14.41 5.02
N SER A 151 -33.02 -13.52 4.93
CA SER A 151 -32.67 -12.54 5.98
C SER A 151 -33.51 -11.25 5.89
N ALA A 152 -34.32 -11.11 4.84
CA ALA A 152 -35.41 -10.12 4.73
C ALA A 152 -36.65 -10.54 5.56
N SER A 153 -36.46 -11.36 6.59
CA SER A 153 -37.50 -11.79 7.51
C SER A 153 -37.90 -10.64 8.44
N SER A 154 -38.93 -9.89 8.00
CA SER A 154 -39.81 -9.07 8.84
C SER A 154 -39.12 -8.08 9.79
N THR A 155 -38.41 -7.11 9.22
CA THR A 155 -38.54 -5.70 9.66
C THR A 155 -38.68 -4.85 8.41
N ASN A 156 -39.69 -4.00 8.33
CA ASN A 156 -39.89 -3.14 7.16
C ASN A 156 -38.68 -2.21 6.99
N ILE A 157 -38.34 -1.87 5.73
CA ILE A 157 -37.36 -0.81 5.43
C ILE A 157 -37.77 0.51 6.13
N LYS A 158 -39.08 0.72 6.32
CA LYS A 158 -39.68 1.85 7.05
C LYS A 158 -39.55 1.79 8.58
N GLU A 159 -39.25 0.63 9.17
CA GLU A 159 -39.14 0.44 10.64
C GLU A 159 -37.71 0.67 11.15
N ARG A 160 -36.69 0.46 10.33
CA ARG A 160 -35.27 0.68 10.71
C ARG A 160 -34.81 2.13 10.61
N GLY A 161 -35.67 3.03 10.13
CA GLY A 161 -35.30 4.40 9.82
C GLY A 161 -34.35 4.51 8.62
N ASN A 162 -33.78 5.70 8.43
CA ASN A 162 -33.08 6.08 7.19
C ASN A 162 -31.62 5.57 7.11
N GLN A 163 -31.38 4.30 7.44
CA GLN A 163 -30.06 3.67 7.38
C GLN A 163 -29.55 3.64 5.92
N ALA A 164 -28.52 4.44 5.62
CA ALA A 164 -28.06 4.68 4.24
C ALA A 164 -27.49 3.45 3.52
N LEU A 165 -27.16 2.37 4.23
CA LEU A 165 -26.59 1.13 3.67
C LEU A 165 -27.60 -0.04 3.59
N ASN A 166 -28.87 0.18 3.96
CA ASN A 166 -29.87 -0.88 4.07
C ASN A 166 -30.13 -1.59 2.72
N GLY A 167 -29.83 -2.88 2.65
CA GLY A 167 -29.96 -3.70 1.44
C GLY A 167 -28.80 -3.59 0.45
N ILE A 168 -27.81 -2.72 0.68
CA ILE A 168 -26.67 -2.53 -0.23
C ILE A 168 -25.72 -3.74 -0.16
N PRO A 169 -25.46 -4.46 -1.27
CA PRO A 169 -24.48 -5.54 -1.29
C PRO A 169 -23.05 -5.00 -1.20
N VAL A 170 -22.28 -5.49 -0.23
CA VAL A 170 -20.91 -5.02 0.05
C VAL A 170 -19.86 -6.12 -0.10
N SER A 171 -18.66 -5.72 -0.52
CA SER A 171 -17.47 -6.57 -0.57
C SER A 171 -16.57 -6.33 0.64
N ILE A 172 -15.97 -7.40 1.17
CA ILE A 172 -15.10 -7.33 2.35
C ILE A 172 -13.76 -8.01 2.06
N CYS A 173 -12.63 -7.33 2.29
CA CYS A 173 -11.32 -7.92 2.03
C CYS A 173 -11.10 -9.18 2.89
N GLU A 174 -10.44 -10.20 2.34
CA GLU A 174 -10.18 -11.45 3.05
C GLU A 174 -9.32 -11.27 4.32
N ALA A 175 -8.72 -10.11 4.53
CA ALA A 175 -8.02 -9.75 5.77
C ALA A 175 -8.94 -9.49 7.00
N TYR A 176 -10.26 -9.40 6.82
CA TYR A 176 -11.22 -9.22 7.92
C TYR A 176 -11.83 -10.53 8.39
N GLU A 177 -11.79 -10.77 9.69
CA GLU A 177 -12.45 -11.91 10.33
C GLU A 177 -13.98 -11.90 10.07
N MET A 178 -14.49 -13.06 9.71
CA MET A 178 -15.92 -13.33 9.53
C MET A 178 -16.28 -14.65 10.19
N SER A 179 -17.40 -14.68 10.91
CA SER A 179 -17.84 -15.87 11.64
C SER A 179 -17.93 -17.09 10.70
N GLU A 180 -17.38 -18.22 11.14
CA GLU A 180 -17.33 -19.51 10.41
C GLU A 180 -16.51 -19.50 9.10
N LYS A 181 -15.78 -18.42 8.81
CA LYS A 181 -14.98 -18.29 7.57
C LYS A 181 -13.47 -18.28 7.84
N ASP A 182 -12.73 -19.03 7.03
CA ASP A 182 -11.25 -19.00 7.01
C ASP A 182 -10.76 -17.57 6.72
N THR A 183 -9.74 -17.11 7.43
CA THR A 183 -9.11 -15.77 7.24
C THR A 183 -7.63 -16.00 7.00
N THR A 184 -7.25 -16.26 5.74
CA THR A 184 -5.98 -16.91 5.41
C THR A 184 -4.82 -15.94 5.23
N LEU A 185 -5.06 -14.68 4.84
CA LEU A 185 -4.02 -13.71 4.47
C LEU A 185 -3.08 -14.25 3.38
N GLY A 186 -3.57 -15.12 2.51
CA GLY A 186 -2.77 -15.84 1.52
C GLY A 186 -1.80 -16.88 2.07
N LEU A 187 -1.82 -17.18 3.38
CA LEU A 187 -0.91 -18.11 4.06
C LEU A 187 -1.56 -19.48 4.28
N GLY A 188 -0.85 -20.55 3.92
CA GLY A 188 -1.31 -21.93 4.06
C GLY A 188 -1.50 -22.40 5.51
N GLU A 189 -0.84 -21.74 6.48
CA GLU A 189 -0.97 -22.06 7.91
C GLU A 189 -2.39 -21.79 8.43
N TYR A 190 -2.98 -20.63 8.09
CA TYR A 190 -4.30 -20.19 8.55
C TYR A 190 -5.48 -20.80 7.78
N VAL A 191 -5.22 -21.65 6.79
CA VAL A 191 -6.28 -22.38 6.09
C VAL A 191 -6.88 -23.44 7.02
N GLY A 192 -8.21 -23.42 7.15
CA GLY A 192 -8.95 -24.19 8.16
C GLY A 192 -9.00 -23.54 9.55
N THR A 193 -8.49 -22.31 9.69
CA THR A 193 -8.65 -21.48 10.90
C THR A 193 -9.80 -20.52 10.67
N SER A 194 -11.03 -21.03 10.83
CA SER A 194 -12.24 -20.22 10.72
C SER A 194 -12.41 -19.31 11.95
N ALA A 195 -12.75 -18.04 11.73
CA ALA A 195 -12.94 -17.09 12.84
C ALA A 195 -14.24 -17.40 13.61
N LYS A 196 -14.22 -17.16 14.93
CA LYS A 196 -15.38 -17.42 15.83
C LYS A 196 -16.42 -16.30 15.83
N THR A 197 -16.05 -15.12 15.35
CA THR A 197 -16.87 -13.91 15.38
C THR A 197 -16.52 -13.03 14.19
N ASP A 198 -17.48 -12.24 13.73
CA ASP A 198 -17.20 -11.15 12.79
C ASP A 198 -16.31 -10.07 13.41
N ALA A 199 -15.44 -9.48 12.58
CA ALA A 199 -14.72 -8.24 12.86
C ALA A 199 -15.70 -7.10 13.19
N VAL A 200 -15.26 -6.12 13.97
CA VAL A 200 -16.18 -5.07 14.49
C VAL A 200 -16.79 -4.25 13.35
N ILE A 201 -16.03 -3.92 12.31
CA ILE A 201 -16.57 -3.23 11.14
C ILE A 201 -17.62 -4.07 10.38
N VAL A 202 -17.46 -5.39 10.30
CA VAL A 202 -18.43 -6.29 9.66
C VAL A 202 -19.74 -6.35 10.46
N LYS A 203 -19.66 -6.35 11.80
CA LYS A 203 -20.84 -6.25 12.68
C LYS A 203 -21.59 -4.94 12.47
N ILE A 204 -20.87 -3.81 12.41
CA ILE A 204 -21.46 -2.48 12.18
C ILE A 204 -22.18 -2.41 10.84
N LEU A 205 -21.55 -2.90 9.76
CA LEU A 205 -22.16 -2.92 8.42
C LEU A 205 -23.43 -3.78 8.37
N LYS A 206 -23.41 -4.97 8.97
CA LYS A 206 -24.62 -5.82 9.09
C LYS A 206 -25.72 -5.14 9.92
N ALA A 207 -25.37 -4.41 10.98
CA ALA A 207 -26.32 -3.65 11.81
C ALA A 207 -26.90 -2.41 11.10
N ALA A 208 -26.15 -1.81 10.16
CA ALA A 208 -26.60 -0.76 9.25
C ALA A 208 -27.38 -1.31 8.02
N GLY A 209 -27.66 -2.62 7.99
CA GLY A 209 -28.43 -3.27 6.94
C GLY A 209 -27.67 -3.61 5.66
N ALA A 210 -26.34 -3.41 5.62
CA ALA A 210 -25.51 -3.81 4.48
C ALA A 210 -25.41 -5.34 4.37
N VAL A 211 -25.23 -5.84 3.14
CA VAL A 211 -25.27 -7.28 2.84
C VAL A 211 -23.92 -7.79 2.31
N PRO A 212 -23.00 -8.29 3.16
CA PRO A 212 -21.75 -8.88 2.69
C PRO A 212 -22.00 -10.13 1.83
N PHE A 213 -21.60 -10.09 0.56
CA PHE A 213 -21.89 -11.17 -0.42
C PHE A 213 -20.65 -11.85 -1.01
N ILE A 214 -19.48 -11.20 -0.96
CA ILE A 214 -18.18 -11.78 -1.32
C ILE A 214 -17.09 -11.34 -0.32
N ARG A 215 -16.11 -12.22 -0.11
CA ARG A 215 -14.79 -11.84 0.41
C ARG A 215 -13.80 -11.71 -0.74
N THR A 216 -13.04 -10.62 -0.81
CA THR A 216 -12.14 -10.36 -1.95
C THR A 216 -10.68 -10.73 -1.68
N ASN A 217 -9.95 -11.00 -2.74
CA ASN A 217 -8.54 -11.38 -2.71
C ASN A 217 -7.63 -10.29 -2.10
N SER A 218 -6.49 -10.72 -1.56
CA SER A 218 -5.53 -9.92 -0.80
C SER A 218 -4.09 -10.36 -1.11
N VAL A 219 -3.09 -9.60 -0.65
CA VAL A 219 -1.67 -10.02 -0.71
C VAL A 219 -1.33 -11.05 0.35
N GLN A 220 -0.35 -11.91 0.06
CA GLN A 220 0.20 -12.82 1.07
C GLN A 220 0.86 -12.02 2.20
N ALA A 221 0.57 -12.39 3.46
CA ALA A 221 1.16 -11.78 4.66
C ALA A 221 1.00 -10.24 4.74
N LEU A 222 -0.17 -9.71 4.36
CA LEU A 222 -0.51 -8.27 4.33
C LEU A 222 0.03 -7.41 5.49
N PRO A 223 0.02 -7.83 6.78
CA PRO A 223 0.53 -7.01 7.88
C PRO A 223 2.06 -6.80 7.89
N PHE A 224 2.81 -7.57 7.09
CA PHE A 224 4.27 -7.60 7.04
C PHE A 224 4.86 -7.43 5.62
N CYS A 225 4.01 -7.41 4.58
CA CYS A 225 4.43 -7.23 3.19
C CYS A 225 4.01 -5.86 2.65
N LEU A 226 4.97 -4.93 2.58
CA LEU A 226 4.83 -3.69 1.82
C LEU A 226 5.15 -3.97 0.35
N GLY A 227 4.18 -3.76 -0.55
CA GLY A 227 4.39 -3.97 -1.99
C GLY A 227 3.14 -3.68 -2.81
N LEU A 228 3.34 -3.39 -4.10
CA LEU A 228 2.30 -3.01 -5.06
C LEU A 228 1.55 -4.22 -5.66
N GLN A 229 1.74 -5.41 -5.13
CA GLN A 229 1.45 -6.64 -5.84
C GLN A 229 0.05 -7.16 -5.56
N SER A 230 -0.47 -8.02 -6.44
CA SER A 230 -1.86 -8.46 -6.41
C SER A 230 -2.03 -9.97 -6.25
N SER A 231 -1.02 -10.69 -5.72
CA SER A 231 -0.98 -12.16 -5.72
C SER A 231 -0.60 -12.82 -4.39
N ASN A 232 -1.12 -14.04 -4.19
CA ASN A 232 -0.77 -14.98 -3.12
C ASN A 232 -0.86 -16.45 -3.61
N PRO A 233 -0.30 -17.43 -2.89
CA PRO A 233 -0.33 -18.85 -3.29
C PRO A 233 -1.72 -19.52 -3.32
N ILE A 234 -2.69 -19.04 -2.52
CA ILE A 234 -4.02 -19.66 -2.36
C ILE A 234 -4.91 -19.26 -3.53
N PHE A 235 -5.22 -17.98 -3.63
CA PHE A 235 -6.16 -17.46 -4.61
C PHE A 235 -5.49 -17.12 -5.94
N LYS A 236 -4.14 -17.10 -6.01
CA LYS A 236 -3.33 -16.62 -7.15
C LYS A 236 -3.42 -15.09 -7.30
N ARG A 237 -3.09 -14.59 -8.49
CA ARG A 237 -3.00 -13.17 -8.84
C ARG A 237 -4.35 -12.60 -9.28
N THR A 238 -4.74 -11.45 -8.74
CA THR A 238 -5.83 -10.62 -9.28
C THR A 238 -5.29 -9.77 -10.43
N LEU A 239 -6.07 -9.65 -11.50
CA LEU A 239 -5.72 -8.90 -12.72
C LEU A 239 -6.38 -7.52 -12.74
N ASN A 240 -5.72 -6.50 -13.29
CA ASN A 240 -6.32 -5.17 -13.40
C ASN A 240 -7.42 -5.21 -14.49
N PRO A 241 -8.62 -4.67 -14.22
CA PRO A 241 -9.75 -4.74 -15.15
C PRO A 241 -9.53 -3.99 -16.46
N LEU A 242 -8.65 -2.99 -16.47
CA LEU A 242 -8.34 -2.17 -17.65
C LEU A 242 -7.24 -2.78 -18.52
N SER A 243 -6.33 -3.58 -17.92
CA SER A 243 -5.33 -4.36 -18.65
C SER A 243 -4.78 -5.50 -17.80
N ALA A 244 -4.77 -6.72 -18.34
CA ALA A 244 -4.25 -7.90 -17.64
C ALA A 244 -2.71 -7.90 -17.46
N ASN A 245 -1.98 -7.01 -18.16
CA ASN A 245 -0.54 -6.83 -18.02
C ASN A 245 -0.18 -5.78 -16.95
N ARG A 246 -1.15 -4.95 -16.56
CA ARG A 246 -1.01 -3.89 -15.56
C ARG A 246 -1.33 -4.40 -14.15
N SER A 247 -0.67 -3.82 -13.16
CA SER A 247 -0.88 -4.18 -11.76
C SER A 247 -2.22 -3.64 -11.22
N VAL A 248 -2.81 -4.38 -10.27
CA VAL A 248 -3.96 -3.93 -9.48
C VAL A 248 -3.52 -3.04 -8.31
N GLY A 249 -2.23 -3.04 -7.96
CA GLY A 249 -1.79 -2.55 -6.65
C GLY A 249 -1.99 -3.61 -5.56
N GLY A 250 -1.54 -3.29 -4.35
CA GLY A 250 -1.73 -4.08 -3.13
C GLY A 250 -1.93 -3.16 -1.92
N GLY A 251 -2.41 -3.64 -0.77
CA GLY A 251 -2.80 -5.03 -0.48
C GLY A 251 -4.26 -5.39 -0.81
N SER A 252 -5.14 -4.39 -0.90
CA SER A 252 -6.60 -4.56 -1.11
C SER A 252 -6.96 -4.76 -2.59
N CYS A 253 -6.22 -5.62 -3.29
CA CYS A 253 -6.32 -5.78 -4.74
C CYS A 253 -7.70 -6.29 -5.18
N GLY A 254 -8.31 -7.20 -4.42
CA GLY A 254 -9.61 -7.76 -4.76
C GLY A 254 -10.75 -6.73 -4.70
N GLU A 255 -10.70 -5.80 -3.75
CA GLU A 255 -11.71 -4.73 -3.60
C GLU A 255 -11.68 -3.76 -4.80
N ALA A 256 -10.51 -3.22 -5.13
CA ALA A 256 -10.37 -2.29 -6.26
C ALA A 256 -10.79 -2.92 -7.60
N CYS A 257 -10.46 -4.20 -7.80
CA CYS A 257 -10.89 -4.96 -8.97
C CYS A 257 -12.43 -5.18 -8.98
N ALA A 258 -13.04 -5.55 -7.85
CA ALA A 258 -14.49 -5.73 -7.75
C ALA A 258 -15.28 -4.43 -8.01
N LEU A 259 -14.83 -3.32 -7.42
CA LEU A 259 -15.44 -2.00 -7.57
C LEU A 259 -15.35 -1.49 -9.02
N ALA A 260 -14.16 -1.55 -9.63
CA ALA A 260 -13.94 -1.12 -11.00
C ALA A 260 -14.61 -2.02 -12.07
N LEU A 261 -15.00 -3.25 -11.70
CA LEU A 261 -15.82 -4.15 -12.54
C LEU A 261 -17.33 -4.00 -12.27
N HIS A 262 -17.73 -3.03 -11.45
CA HIS A 262 -19.12 -2.83 -11.02
C HIS A 262 -19.72 -4.08 -10.36
N VAL A 263 -18.87 -4.93 -9.77
CA VAL A 263 -19.29 -6.14 -9.04
C VAL A 263 -19.73 -5.78 -7.61
N SER A 264 -19.25 -4.67 -7.07
CA SER A 264 -19.64 -4.11 -5.78
C SER A 264 -19.76 -2.59 -5.90
N THR A 265 -20.55 -1.96 -5.02
CA THR A 265 -20.63 -0.49 -4.89
C THR A 265 -19.78 0.03 -3.74
N LEU A 266 -19.69 -0.72 -2.64
CA LEU A 266 -18.95 -0.37 -1.43
C LEU A 266 -18.16 -1.58 -0.94
N GLY A 267 -16.85 -1.36 -0.78
CA GLY A 267 -15.87 -2.36 -0.37
C GLY A 267 -15.11 -1.95 0.89
N VAL A 268 -14.57 -2.93 1.62
CA VAL A 268 -13.74 -2.67 2.81
C VAL A 268 -12.35 -3.26 2.63
N GLY A 269 -11.40 -2.40 2.25
CA GLY A 269 -9.97 -2.70 2.18
C GLY A 269 -9.25 -2.44 3.51
N ALA A 270 -7.94 -2.65 3.50
CA ALA A 270 -7.05 -2.34 4.62
C ALA A 270 -5.86 -1.50 4.13
N ASP A 271 -5.57 -0.40 4.81
CA ASP A 271 -4.49 0.52 4.44
C ASP A 271 -3.42 0.64 5.55
N LEU A 272 -2.30 -0.05 5.33
CA LEU A 272 -1.07 0.07 6.11
C LEU A 272 -0.18 1.20 5.58
N ALA A 273 0.28 1.08 4.32
CA ALA A 273 1.20 2.02 3.65
C ALA A 273 0.72 2.42 2.24
N GLY A 274 -0.58 2.70 2.09
CA GLY A 274 -1.24 2.88 0.79
C GLY A 274 -2.04 1.64 0.34
N GLY A 275 -2.28 0.69 1.26
CA GLY A 275 -2.84 -0.63 0.97
C GLY A 275 -4.25 -0.65 0.36
N ALA A 276 -4.97 0.47 0.39
CA ALA A 276 -6.22 0.69 -0.34
C ALA A 276 -6.10 1.82 -1.36
N ARG A 277 -5.35 2.88 -1.02
CA ARG A 277 -5.13 4.07 -1.85
C ARG A 277 -4.39 3.78 -3.17
N ILE A 278 -3.42 2.85 -3.19
CA ILE A 278 -2.71 2.46 -4.43
C ILE A 278 -3.64 1.65 -5.36
N PRO A 279 -4.35 0.60 -4.89
CA PRO A 279 -5.36 -0.05 -5.73
C PRO A 279 -6.46 0.89 -6.24
N ALA A 280 -6.91 1.84 -5.42
CA ALA A 280 -7.87 2.86 -5.84
C ALA A 280 -7.35 3.69 -7.02
N HIS A 281 -6.11 4.17 -6.92
CA HIS A 281 -5.42 4.91 -8.00
C HIS A 281 -5.22 4.06 -9.28
N PHE A 282 -4.79 2.80 -9.16
CA PHE A 282 -4.50 1.92 -10.31
C PHE A 282 -5.75 1.36 -11.02
N CYS A 283 -6.89 1.25 -10.34
CA CYS A 283 -8.15 0.81 -10.93
C CYS A 283 -9.17 1.94 -11.14
N GLY A 284 -8.87 3.17 -10.72
CA GLY A 284 -9.68 4.36 -11.01
C GLY A 284 -10.88 4.58 -10.10
N VAL A 285 -10.88 3.97 -8.90
CA VAL A 285 -11.93 4.07 -7.89
C VAL A 285 -11.50 4.98 -6.73
N ALA A 286 -12.40 5.28 -5.80
CA ALA A 286 -12.14 6.07 -4.61
C ALA A 286 -11.81 5.19 -3.39
N ALA A 287 -10.99 5.71 -2.47
CA ALA A 287 -10.73 5.08 -1.17
C ALA A 287 -10.35 6.11 -0.10
N LEU A 288 -10.79 5.89 1.14
CA LEU A 288 -10.39 6.69 2.30
C LEU A 288 -9.54 5.84 3.24
N ARG A 289 -8.35 6.33 3.63
CA ARG A 289 -7.67 5.92 4.86
C ARG A 289 -8.05 6.93 5.95
N PRO A 290 -8.83 6.55 6.97
CA PRO A 290 -9.04 7.36 8.16
C PRO A 290 -7.79 7.44 9.03
N THR A 291 -7.83 8.36 10.00
CA THR A 291 -6.97 8.38 11.18
C THR A 291 -7.06 7.03 11.91
N PRO A 292 -5.94 6.46 12.36
CA PRO A 292 -5.97 5.30 13.25
C PRO A 292 -6.88 5.57 14.45
N GLN A 293 -7.61 4.55 14.90
CA GLN A 293 -8.60 4.64 15.98
C GLN A 293 -9.88 5.45 15.67
N ARG A 294 -10.08 6.07 14.49
CA ARG A 294 -11.43 6.56 14.08
C ARG A 294 -12.40 5.39 13.81
N LEU A 295 -11.88 4.25 13.37
CA LEU A 295 -12.61 3.00 13.16
C LEU A 295 -11.97 1.86 13.97
N SER A 296 -12.78 0.93 14.51
CA SER A 296 -12.25 -0.27 15.17
C SER A 296 -11.46 -1.14 14.20
N SER A 297 -10.23 -1.49 14.60
CA SER A 297 -9.38 -2.48 13.93
C SER A 297 -9.45 -3.88 14.58
N GLN A 298 -10.42 -4.14 15.46
CA GLN A 298 -10.65 -5.50 15.99
C GLN A 298 -11.19 -6.43 14.88
N GLY A 299 -10.56 -7.59 14.72
CA GLY A 299 -10.83 -8.54 13.64
C GLY A 299 -10.23 -8.16 12.28
N LEU A 300 -9.40 -7.10 12.22
CA LEU A 300 -8.37 -6.96 11.20
C LEU A 300 -7.05 -7.44 11.80
N LEU A 301 -6.36 -8.40 11.18
CA LEU A 301 -5.17 -8.99 11.80
C LEU A 301 -4.02 -7.97 11.89
N GLN A 302 -3.67 -7.58 13.12
CA GLN A 302 -2.80 -6.43 13.39
C GLN A 302 -1.32 -6.82 13.33
N GLY A 303 -0.52 -6.00 12.65
CA GLY A 303 0.94 -6.10 12.65
C GLY A 303 1.57 -5.26 13.77
N GLN A 304 2.71 -4.64 13.45
CA GLN A 304 3.35 -3.63 14.29
C GLN A 304 2.45 -2.40 14.54
N LYS A 305 2.68 -1.70 15.66
CA LYS A 305 1.80 -0.63 16.18
C LYS A 305 2.20 0.80 15.79
N GLU A 306 3.43 1.02 15.34
CA GLU A 306 3.99 2.36 15.14
C GLU A 306 3.43 3.02 13.88
N VAL A 307 3.21 2.23 12.83
CA VAL A 307 2.44 2.62 11.65
C VAL A 307 1.26 1.64 11.54
N PRO A 308 0.13 1.91 12.20
CA PRO A 308 -0.95 0.92 12.29
C PRO A 308 -1.72 0.77 10.96
N ALA A 309 -2.07 -0.48 10.65
CA ALA A 309 -3.01 -0.82 9.60
C ALA A 309 -4.40 -0.29 9.96
N CYS A 310 -5.02 0.44 9.04
CA CYS A 310 -6.33 1.06 9.24
C CYS A 310 -7.40 0.39 8.38
N VAL A 311 -8.63 0.35 8.90
CA VAL A 311 -9.81 0.01 8.12
C VAL A 311 -10.02 1.09 7.07
N SER A 312 -10.24 0.71 5.81
CA SER A 312 -10.28 1.64 4.68
C SER A 312 -11.46 1.33 3.77
N PRO A 313 -12.55 2.13 3.82
CA PRO A 313 -13.63 1.98 2.85
C PRO A 313 -13.16 2.38 1.45
N MET A 314 -13.67 1.66 0.47
CA MET A 314 -13.38 1.81 -0.96
C MET A 314 -14.69 1.81 -1.74
N SER A 315 -14.82 2.63 -2.78
CA SER A 315 -16.03 2.69 -3.61
C SER A 315 -15.73 3.24 -5.00
N ARG A 316 -16.63 3.01 -5.96
CA ARG A 316 -16.69 3.75 -7.22
C ARG A 316 -16.90 5.25 -7.02
N GLU A 317 -17.66 5.64 -5.99
CA GLU A 317 -18.21 6.99 -5.78
C GLU A 317 -17.97 7.45 -4.33
N VAL A 318 -17.73 8.75 -4.11
CA VAL A 318 -17.40 9.28 -2.77
C VAL A 318 -18.61 9.26 -1.84
N SER A 319 -19.84 9.39 -2.35
CA SER A 319 -21.07 9.34 -1.54
C SER A 319 -21.21 8.04 -0.73
N ALA A 320 -20.79 6.90 -1.29
CA ALA A 320 -20.75 5.62 -0.57
C ALA A 320 -19.72 5.60 0.58
N LEU A 321 -18.59 6.30 0.43
CA LEU A 321 -17.59 6.46 1.50
C LEU A 321 -18.13 7.34 2.62
N VAL A 322 -18.90 8.37 2.29
CA VAL A 322 -19.62 9.22 3.25
C VAL A 322 -20.69 8.41 3.99
N ALA A 323 -21.51 7.62 3.26
CA ALA A 323 -22.52 6.74 3.86
C ALA A 323 -21.91 5.69 4.79
N PHE A 324 -20.75 5.12 4.44
CA PHE A 324 -19.97 4.26 5.32
C PHE A 324 -19.53 4.98 6.60
N MET A 325 -18.93 6.18 6.49
CA MET A 325 -18.44 6.91 7.66
C MET A 325 -19.58 7.40 8.57
N ARG A 326 -20.73 7.77 8.01
CA ARG A 326 -21.98 8.01 8.75
C ARG A 326 -22.43 6.78 9.52
N ALA A 327 -22.57 5.63 8.85
CA ALA A 327 -23.00 4.39 9.46
C ALA A 327 -22.08 3.91 10.60
N VAL A 328 -20.77 4.25 10.57
CA VAL A 328 -19.87 3.99 11.70
C VAL A 328 -19.94 5.08 12.77
N GLY A 329 -20.12 6.36 12.41
CA GLY A 329 -20.31 7.47 13.35
C GLY A 329 -21.60 7.38 14.16
N GLU A 330 -22.66 6.81 13.59
CA GLU A 330 -23.90 6.43 14.28
C GLU A 330 -23.76 5.14 15.11
N SER A 331 -22.75 4.32 14.82
CA SER A 331 -22.56 3.04 15.50
C SER A 331 -21.93 3.22 16.89
N ARG A 332 -22.38 2.39 17.83
CA ARG A 332 -21.75 2.27 19.15
C ARG A 332 -20.49 1.41 19.13
N GLN A 333 -19.56 1.69 18.21
CA GLN A 333 -18.31 0.93 18.10
C GLN A 333 -17.46 0.98 19.39
N THR A 334 -17.60 2.04 20.19
CA THR A 334 -16.92 2.19 21.49
C THR A 334 -17.40 1.22 22.57
N ASP A 335 -18.64 0.75 22.48
CA ASP A 335 -19.21 -0.25 23.40
C ASP A 335 -18.58 -1.65 23.17
N ILE A 336 -17.91 -1.82 22.02
CA ILE A 336 -17.24 -3.07 21.59
C ILE A 336 -15.70 -2.91 21.64
N ASP A 337 -15.19 -1.72 21.33
CA ASP A 337 -13.75 -1.40 21.31
C ASP A 337 -13.45 -0.14 22.14
N PRO A 338 -13.20 -0.27 23.46
CA PRO A 338 -13.00 0.87 24.37
C PRO A 338 -11.66 1.61 24.17
N ARG A 339 -10.92 1.29 23.09
CA ARG A 339 -9.65 1.95 22.70
C ARG A 339 -9.88 3.11 21.71
N LEU A 340 -11.13 3.39 21.35
CA LEU A 340 -11.51 4.39 20.34
C LEU A 340 -12.13 5.61 21.02
N PRO A 341 -11.88 6.85 20.55
CA PRO A 341 -12.63 8.01 20.99
C PRO A 341 -14.08 7.95 20.49
N GLN A 342 -15.03 8.43 21.30
CA GLN A 342 -16.40 8.66 20.85
C GLN A 342 -16.44 9.88 19.92
N MET A 343 -16.50 9.62 18.60
CA MET A 343 -16.57 10.65 17.57
C MET A 343 -17.66 10.33 16.54
N PRO A 344 -18.83 10.98 16.60
CA PRO A 344 -19.85 10.88 15.54
C PRO A 344 -19.33 11.51 14.24
N PHE A 345 -20.08 11.36 13.15
CA PHE A 345 -19.77 12.03 11.87
C PHE A 345 -20.22 13.49 11.91
N ASP A 346 -19.33 14.45 11.64
CA ASP A 346 -19.70 15.89 11.64
C ASP A 346 -20.21 16.37 10.28
N GLU A 347 -21.53 16.32 10.11
CA GLU A 347 -22.23 16.89 8.96
C GLU A 347 -21.91 18.38 8.72
N ASN A 348 -21.58 19.15 9.76
CA ASN A 348 -21.27 20.58 9.63
C ASN A 348 -19.88 20.80 9.04
N GLU A 349 -18.92 19.89 9.28
CA GLU A 349 -17.62 19.91 8.63
C GLU A 349 -17.74 19.44 7.17
N PHE A 350 -18.45 18.33 6.94
CA PHE A 350 -18.64 17.76 5.60
C PHE A 350 -19.43 18.69 4.66
N SER A 351 -20.56 19.25 5.10
CA SER A 351 -21.41 20.15 4.29
C SER A 351 -20.93 21.61 4.25
N SER A 352 -19.87 21.94 4.98
CA SER A 352 -19.29 23.29 5.07
C SER A 352 -18.98 23.88 3.70
N SER A 353 -19.55 25.04 3.36
CA SER A 353 -19.16 25.81 2.16
C SER A 353 -17.97 26.77 2.42
N LYS A 354 -17.24 26.63 3.53
CA LYS A 354 -16.11 27.52 3.87
C LYS A 354 -14.95 27.28 2.90
N SER A 355 -14.36 28.36 2.38
CA SER A 355 -13.09 28.33 1.63
C SER A 355 -11.97 27.78 2.53
N LEU A 356 -11.36 26.67 2.12
CA LEU A 356 -10.21 26.10 2.82
C LEU A 356 -8.88 26.62 2.24
N ARG A 357 -7.85 26.70 3.08
CA ARG A 357 -6.46 26.92 2.65
C ARG A 357 -5.78 25.56 2.46
N ILE A 358 -5.61 25.19 1.20
CA ILE A 358 -5.14 23.87 0.79
C ILE A 358 -3.68 23.96 0.36
N GLY A 359 -2.79 23.22 1.02
CA GLY A 359 -1.42 23.05 0.54
C GLY A 359 -1.40 22.20 -0.72
N TYR A 360 -0.44 22.39 -1.63
CA TYR A 360 -0.22 21.44 -2.72
C TYR A 360 1.25 21.23 -3.06
N TYR A 361 1.60 20.00 -3.45
CA TYR A 361 2.89 19.65 -4.05
C TYR A 361 2.72 18.66 -5.19
N THR A 362 3.64 18.69 -6.16
CA THR A 362 3.64 17.81 -7.34
C THR A 362 4.60 16.63 -7.22
N ASP A 363 5.74 16.80 -6.54
CA ASP A 363 6.86 15.86 -6.55
C ASP A 363 7.46 15.73 -5.14
N ASP A 364 8.04 14.57 -4.81
CA ASP A 364 8.52 14.24 -3.46
C ASP A 364 9.97 14.69 -3.14
N LEU A 365 10.56 15.52 -4.01
CA LEU A 365 11.97 15.94 -4.02
C LEU A 365 13.00 14.80 -4.22
N CYS A 366 12.58 13.54 -4.35
CA CYS A 366 13.43 12.36 -4.49
C CYS A 366 13.32 11.71 -5.88
N THR A 367 12.13 11.72 -6.46
CA THR A 367 11.78 11.16 -7.78
C THR A 367 10.65 11.99 -8.37
N ARG A 368 10.80 12.50 -9.59
CA ARG A 368 9.73 13.28 -10.23
C ARG A 368 8.54 12.39 -10.59
N THR A 369 7.36 12.99 -10.59
CA THR A 369 6.13 12.38 -11.09
C THR A 369 6.06 12.44 -12.62
N THR A 370 5.28 11.54 -13.20
CA THR A 370 5.09 11.50 -14.66
C THR A 370 4.19 12.65 -15.14
N PRO A 371 4.28 13.08 -16.41
CA PRO A 371 3.44 14.15 -16.97
C PRO A 371 1.93 13.99 -16.72
N PRO A 372 1.31 12.79 -16.80
CA PRO A 372 -0.10 12.59 -16.44
C PRO A 372 -0.41 12.91 -14.97
N VAL A 373 0.45 12.48 -14.02
CA VAL A 373 0.27 12.72 -12.58
C VAL A 373 0.47 14.20 -12.24
N HIS A 374 1.54 14.81 -12.75
CA HIS A 374 1.78 16.24 -12.63
C HIS A 374 0.60 17.04 -13.23
N ARG A 375 0.07 16.65 -14.39
CA ARG A 375 -1.12 17.25 -15.01
C ARG A 375 -2.36 17.09 -14.14
N ALA A 376 -2.62 15.91 -13.58
CA ALA A 376 -3.75 15.66 -12.69
C ALA A 376 -3.73 16.60 -11.47
N ILE A 377 -2.56 16.82 -10.85
CA ILE A 377 -2.43 17.76 -9.73
C ILE A 377 -2.77 19.20 -10.15
N PHE A 378 -2.38 19.65 -11.35
CA PHE A 378 -2.75 20.99 -11.82
C PHE A 378 -4.23 21.10 -12.27
N GLU A 379 -4.84 20.02 -12.78
CA GLU A 379 -6.28 19.97 -13.07
C GLU A 379 -7.11 20.01 -11.78
N ALA A 380 -6.74 19.22 -10.76
CA ALA A 380 -7.29 19.28 -9.40
C ALA A 380 -7.11 20.65 -8.75
N LYS A 381 -5.89 21.21 -8.82
CA LYS A 381 -5.55 22.52 -8.27
C LYS A 381 -6.48 23.59 -8.82
N LYS A 382 -6.61 23.65 -10.16
CA LYS A 382 -7.45 24.63 -10.84
C LYS A 382 -8.92 24.49 -10.44
N HIS A 383 -9.43 23.26 -10.31
CA HIS A 383 -10.83 23.04 -9.91
C HIS A 383 -11.11 23.57 -8.50
N LEU A 384 -10.24 23.28 -7.53
CA LEU A 384 -10.41 23.78 -6.15
C LEU A 384 -10.23 25.31 -6.07
N GLU A 385 -9.33 25.90 -6.86
CA GLU A 385 -9.23 27.37 -7.00
C GLU A 385 -10.52 27.97 -7.61
N GLN A 386 -11.20 27.27 -8.52
CA GLN A 386 -12.50 27.68 -9.09
C GLN A 386 -13.67 27.53 -8.10
N ASN A 387 -13.63 26.55 -7.21
CA ASN A 387 -14.57 26.39 -6.09
C ASN A 387 -14.32 27.40 -4.95
N GLY A 388 -13.34 28.30 -5.10
CA GLY A 388 -13.06 29.39 -4.17
C GLY A 388 -12.04 29.08 -3.07
N HIS A 389 -11.35 27.93 -3.13
CA HIS A 389 -10.33 27.57 -2.15
C HIS A 389 -9.00 28.28 -2.42
N LYS A 390 -8.25 28.55 -1.34
CA LYS A 390 -6.93 29.20 -1.43
C LYS A 390 -5.82 28.16 -1.49
N LEU A 391 -5.35 27.83 -2.69
CA LEU A 391 -4.27 26.87 -2.86
C LEU A 391 -2.89 27.52 -2.73
N VAL A 392 -2.01 26.89 -1.94
CA VAL A 392 -0.67 27.40 -1.62
C VAL A 392 0.35 26.29 -1.86
N GLN A 393 1.42 26.59 -2.59
CA GLN A 393 2.50 25.63 -2.78
C GLN A 393 3.13 25.29 -1.43
N PHE A 394 3.16 24.00 -1.11
CA PHE A 394 3.77 23.44 0.09
C PHE A 394 4.98 22.62 -0.34
N GLU A 395 6.10 22.74 0.37
CA GLU A 395 7.27 21.91 0.13
C GLU A 395 7.17 20.67 1.02
N PRO A 396 7.29 19.43 0.50
CA PRO A 396 7.23 18.22 1.31
C PRO A 396 8.33 18.16 2.40
N PRO A 397 8.26 17.22 3.34
CA PRO A 397 9.38 16.90 4.23
C PRO A 397 10.47 16.13 3.46
N ASP A 398 11.56 15.74 4.15
CA ASP A 398 12.49 14.74 3.62
C ASP A 398 11.76 13.40 3.49
N LEU A 399 11.25 13.13 2.28
CA LEU A 399 10.48 11.93 1.99
C LEU A 399 11.37 10.70 1.78
N LYS A 400 12.69 10.86 1.65
CA LYS A 400 13.65 9.75 1.71
C LYS A 400 13.78 9.24 3.16
N HIS A 401 14.02 10.14 4.11
CA HIS A 401 14.07 9.78 5.54
C HIS A 401 12.72 9.26 6.03
N MET A 402 11.60 9.87 5.59
CA MET A 402 10.25 9.34 5.83
C MET A 402 10.13 7.88 5.36
N LEU A 403 10.56 7.56 4.14
CA LEU A 403 10.49 6.19 3.62
C LEU A 403 11.31 5.21 4.47
N THR A 404 12.55 5.57 4.85
CA THR A 404 13.33 4.77 5.80
C THR A 404 12.56 4.51 7.10
N ASN A 405 11.96 5.56 7.67
CA ASN A 405 11.22 5.53 8.92
C ASN A 405 9.86 4.80 8.81
N LEU A 406 9.34 4.60 7.59
CA LEU A 406 8.15 3.79 7.28
C LEU A 406 8.49 2.30 7.10
N LEU A 407 9.62 2.00 6.43
CA LEU A 407 10.02 0.63 6.13
C LEU A 407 10.52 -0.10 7.37
N TYR A 408 11.40 0.51 8.19
CA TYR A 408 11.97 -0.15 9.38
C TYR A 408 10.92 -0.69 10.38
N PRO A 409 9.83 0.05 10.69
CA PRO A 409 8.75 -0.51 11.50
C PRO A 409 8.10 -1.71 10.83
N ALA A 410 7.72 -1.60 9.54
CA ALA A 410 6.99 -2.64 8.82
C ALA A 410 7.77 -3.95 8.62
N THR A 411 9.09 -3.87 8.39
CA THR A 411 10.00 -5.04 8.39
C THR A 411 10.25 -5.61 9.79
N MET A 412 9.79 -4.91 10.84
CA MET A 412 10.19 -5.10 12.24
C MET A 412 11.71 -5.22 12.40
N GLY A 413 12.45 -4.36 11.68
CA GLY A 413 13.90 -4.24 11.74
C GLY A 413 14.66 -5.56 11.63
N SER A 414 14.20 -6.48 10.76
CA SER A 414 14.90 -7.75 10.45
C SER A 414 14.22 -8.66 9.41
N ASN A 415 12.92 -8.43 9.11
CA ASN A 415 12.00 -9.35 8.45
C ASN A 415 11.79 -10.71 9.14
N ARG A 416 12.21 -10.90 10.40
CA ARG A 416 12.14 -12.20 11.09
C ARG A 416 10.73 -12.78 11.22
N VAL A 417 9.71 -11.94 11.45
CA VAL A 417 8.31 -12.41 11.55
C VAL A 417 7.81 -12.90 10.18
N LEU A 418 8.05 -12.14 9.12
CA LEU A 418 7.71 -12.53 7.74
C LEU A 418 8.43 -13.83 7.32
N LEU A 419 9.72 -13.94 7.65
CA LEU A 419 10.51 -15.15 7.42
C LEU A 419 9.96 -16.36 8.17
N GLN A 420 9.54 -16.19 9.43
CA GLN A 420 8.96 -17.27 10.23
C GLN A 420 7.67 -17.78 9.60
N LEU A 421 6.74 -16.89 9.25
CA LEU A 421 5.48 -17.22 8.58
C LEU A 421 5.69 -17.94 7.23
N LEU A 422 6.63 -17.44 6.41
CA LEU A 422 6.91 -18.02 5.09
C LEU A 422 7.83 -19.26 5.13
N SER A 423 8.53 -19.52 6.25
CA SER A 423 9.51 -20.63 6.33
C SER A 423 8.90 -22.04 6.23
N GLN A 424 7.61 -22.17 6.48
CA GLN A 424 6.85 -23.44 6.46
C GLN A 424 5.68 -23.38 5.47
N ASP A 425 5.69 -22.44 4.53
CA ASP A 425 4.59 -22.20 3.60
C ASP A 425 5.07 -22.03 2.15
N VAL A 426 4.14 -22.04 1.20
CA VAL A 426 4.44 -21.75 -0.20
C VAL A 426 4.70 -20.25 -0.35
N VAL A 427 5.88 -19.87 -0.85
CA VAL A 427 6.21 -18.47 -1.15
C VAL A 427 5.54 -18.06 -2.46
N GLY A 428 4.76 -16.99 -2.45
CA GLY A 428 4.11 -16.45 -3.64
C GLY A 428 5.07 -15.72 -4.56
N GLU A 429 4.68 -15.54 -5.83
CA GLU A 429 5.39 -14.68 -6.81
C GLU A 429 5.69 -13.28 -6.24
N SER A 430 4.76 -12.74 -5.46
CA SER A 430 4.86 -11.44 -4.80
C SER A 430 5.89 -11.42 -3.65
N THR A 431 5.83 -12.38 -2.75
CA THR A 431 6.70 -12.44 -1.57
C THR A 431 8.09 -13.00 -1.87
N ARG A 432 8.30 -13.58 -3.06
CA ARG A 432 9.53 -14.27 -3.49
C ARG A 432 10.81 -13.47 -3.22
N ASP A 433 10.94 -12.31 -3.83
CA ASP A 433 12.20 -11.55 -3.83
C ASP A 433 12.49 -10.97 -2.44
N PHE A 434 11.46 -10.46 -1.74
CA PHE A 434 11.56 -10.08 -0.34
C PHE A 434 12.02 -11.25 0.54
N TYR A 435 11.43 -12.44 0.37
CA TYR A 435 11.76 -13.62 1.16
C TYR A 435 13.20 -14.08 0.95
N TYR A 436 13.70 -14.15 -0.29
CA TYR A 436 15.07 -14.58 -0.56
C TYR A 436 16.11 -13.54 -0.13
N THR A 437 15.88 -12.25 -0.37
CA THR A 437 16.74 -11.17 0.13
C THR A 437 16.77 -11.16 1.67
N ALA A 438 15.60 -11.34 2.30
CA ALA A 438 15.47 -11.53 3.74
C ALA A 438 16.11 -12.84 4.28
N ARG A 439 16.76 -13.67 3.45
CA ARG A 439 17.57 -14.83 3.89
C ARG A 439 19.07 -14.68 3.65
N ILE A 440 19.51 -13.62 3.00
CA ILE A 440 20.93 -13.24 2.98
C ILE A 440 21.37 -12.98 4.43
N SER A 441 22.54 -13.45 4.86
CA SER A 441 23.00 -13.25 6.24
C SER A 441 23.31 -11.78 6.53
N SER A 442 23.12 -11.32 7.77
CA SER A 442 23.24 -9.90 8.13
C SER A 442 24.57 -9.24 7.71
N PRO A 443 25.75 -9.89 7.83
CA PRO A 443 27.00 -9.31 7.32
C PRO A 443 27.01 -9.13 5.80
N LEU A 444 26.42 -10.06 5.05
CA LEU A 444 26.31 -9.95 3.58
C LEU A 444 25.28 -8.88 3.17
N ARG A 445 24.15 -8.74 3.88
CA ARG A 445 23.23 -7.61 3.65
C ARG A 445 23.88 -6.27 3.95
N TRP A 446 24.71 -6.17 4.98
CA TRP A 446 25.42 -4.93 5.28
C TRP A 446 26.39 -4.54 4.14
N ILE A 447 27.11 -5.51 3.57
CA ILE A 447 27.96 -5.31 2.39
C ILE A 447 27.10 -4.94 1.16
N LEU A 448 25.96 -5.60 0.95
CA LEU A 448 25.03 -5.32 -0.15
C LEU A 448 24.45 -3.91 -0.05
N ALA A 449 23.93 -3.51 1.11
CA ALA A 449 23.40 -2.17 1.37
C ALA A 449 24.47 -1.08 1.17
N TRP A 450 25.72 -1.34 1.60
CA TRP A 450 26.85 -0.43 1.37
C TRP A 450 27.19 -0.28 -0.12
N TRP A 451 27.11 -1.37 -0.89
CA TRP A 451 27.32 -1.36 -2.35
C TRP A 451 26.15 -0.69 -3.10
N MET A 452 24.91 -0.89 -2.65
CA MET A 452 23.71 -0.24 -3.18
C MET A 452 23.69 1.27 -2.89
N HIS A 453 24.15 1.70 -1.71
CA HIS A 453 24.29 3.12 -1.35
C HIS A 453 25.16 3.91 -2.35
N ALA A 454 26.14 3.26 -2.99
CA ALA A 454 26.98 3.87 -4.03
C ALA A 454 26.27 4.01 -5.40
N GLN A 455 25.09 3.41 -5.59
CA GLN A 455 24.31 3.42 -6.83
C GLN A 455 23.00 4.19 -6.68
N SER A 456 22.18 3.86 -5.67
CA SER A 456 21.03 4.67 -5.30
C SER A 456 20.87 4.76 -3.78
N PRO A 457 20.67 5.97 -3.21
CA PRO A 457 20.38 6.14 -1.79
C PRO A 457 19.00 5.59 -1.36
N MET A 458 18.16 5.18 -2.32
CA MET A 458 16.78 4.72 -2.07
C MET A 458 16.74 3.19 -1.90
N GLU A 459 17.56 2.45 -2.64
CA GLU A 459 17.80 1.02 -2.40
C GLU A 459 18.55 0.78 -1.07
N GLU A 460 19.45 1.70 -0.65
CA GLU A 460 20.03 1.70 0.71
C GLU A 460 18.92 1.72 1.78
N ALA A 461 17.88 2.54 1.61
CA ALA A 461 16.79 2.63 2.58
C ALA A 461 15.96 1.33 2.65
N ILE A 462 15.73 0.69 1.50
CA ILE A 462 14.99 -0.57 1.41
C ILE A 462 15.79 -1.72 2.02
N GLU A 463 17.03 -1.95 1.60
CA GLU A 463 17.85 -3.06 2.10
C GLU A 463 18.29 -2.81 3.56
N GLY A 464 18.62 -1.56 3.90
CA GLY A 464 18.94 -1.13 5.26
C GLY A 464 17.79 -1.39 6.24
N SER A 465 16.54 -1.14 5.85
CA SER A 465 15.35 -1.45 6.66
C SER A 465 15.21 -2.93 7.00
N SER A 466 15.87 -3.81 6.25
CA SER A 466 15.87 -5.26 6.44
C SER A 466 17.03 -5.78 7.31
N LEU A 467 17.91 -4.90 7.82
CA LEU A 467 18.99 -5.26 8.74
C LEU A 467 18.47 -5.44 10.19
N PRO A 468 19.08 -6.32 11.01
CA PRO A 468 18.74 -6.47 12.43
C PRO A 468 18.93 -5.18 13.24
N VAL A 469 17.88 -4.73 13.90
CA VAL A 469 17.84 -3.54 14.78
C VAL A 469 17.84 -3.98 16.25
N THR A 470 18.63 -3.33 17.14
CA THR A 470 18.55 -3.63 18.60
C THR A 470 17.37 -2.89 19.25
N MET A 471 17.00 -3.25 20.48
CA MET A 471 15.95 -2.52 21.20
C MET A 471 16.30 -1.03 21.41
N THR A 472 17.58 -0.70 21.60
CA THR A 472 18.06 0.68 21.74
C THR A 472 17.90 1.46 20.43
N ASP A 473 18.32 0.86 19.31
CA ASP A 473 18.17 1.46 17.98
C ASP A 473 16.69 1.63 17.61
N TRP A 474 15.85 0.66 17.99
CA TRP A 474 14.40 0.73 17.81
C TRP A 474 13.79 1.88 18.60
N TRP A 475 14.16 2.06 19.87
CA TRP A 475 13.71 3.20 20.68
C TRP A 475 14.15 4.54 20.09
N GLN A 476 15.36 4.62 19.53
CA GLN A 476 15.81 5.81 18.79
C GLN A 476 14.96 6.05 17.54
N LEU A 477 14.66 5.00 16.75
CA LEU A 477 13.78 5.09 15.58
C LEU A 477 12.37 5.58 15.97
N MET A 478 11.77 5.09 17.05
CA MET A 478 10.45 5.58 17.50
C MET A 478 10.51 7.08 17.84
N LYS A 479 11.61 7.54 18.45
CA LYS A 479 11.86 8.97 18.74
C LYS A 479 12.02 9.80 17.47
N GLU A 480 12.77 9.32 16.48
CA GLU A 480 12.93 9.99 15.17
C GLU A 480 11.59 10.07 14.40
N ILE A 481 10.75 9.04 14.46
CA ILE A 481 9.38 9.05 13.92
C ILE A 481 8.52 10.11 14.62
N GLN A 482 8.58 10.19 15.94
CA GLN A 482 7.79 11.16 16.71
C GLN A 482 8.26 12.60 16.48
N GLU A 483 9.57 12.84 16.37
CA GLU A 483 10.13 14.13 15.97
C GLU A 483 9.72 14.52 14.55
N PHE A 484 9.70 13.56 13.60
CA PHE A 484 9.21 13.79 12.24
C PHE A 484 7.72 14.22 12.25
N ARG A 485 6.87 13.53 13.01
CA ARG A 485 5.44 13.88 13.17
C ARG A 485 5.25 15.29 13.72
N GLN A 486 5.96 15.63 14.79
CA GLN A 486 5.87 16.95 15.42
C GLN A 486 6.36 18.06 14.48
N ASN A 487 7.52 17.87 13.82
CA ASN A 487 8.06 18.83 12.87
C ASN A 487 7.13 19.04 11.66
N PHE A 488 6.52 17.98 11.13
CA PHE A 488 5.53 18.12 10.05
C PHE A 488 4.27 18.86 10.51
N HIS A 489 3.75 18.54 11.70
CA HIS A 489 2.58 19.24 12.26
C HIS A 489 2.85 20.74 12.47
N LEU A 490 4.04 21.11 12.98
CA LEU A 490 4.46 22.49 13.12
C LEU A 490 4.57 23.20 11.76
N ARG A 491 5.13 22.56 10.72
CA ARG A 491 5.14 23.11 9.35
C ARG A 491 3.73 23.32 8.82
N TRP A 492 2.81 22.39 9.03
CA TRP A 492 1.40 22.50 8.63
C TRP A 492 0.67 23.65 9.33
N LYS A 493 0.80 23.77 10.67
CA LYS A 493 0.19 24.85 11.45
C LYS A 493 0.81 26.22 11.16
N ASN A 494 2.12 26.31 10.97
CA ASN A 494 2.79 27.56 10.56
C ASN A 494 2.38 27.99 9.14
N ALA A 495 2.24 27.03 8.23
CA ALA A 495 1.65 27.25 6.91
C ALA A 495 0.12 27.52 6.96
N ARG A 496 -0.52 27.40 8.13
CA ARG A 496 -1.98 27.53 8.37
C ARG A 496 -2.80 26.80 7.29
N LEU A 497 -2.48 25.53 7.07
CA LEU A 497 -3.22 24.68 6.14
C LEU A 497 -4.41 24.02 6.85
N ASP A 498 -5.49 23.82 6.10
CA ASP A 498 -6.64 23.01 6.52
C ASP A 498 -6.54 21.60 5.90
N ALA A 499 -6.07 21.51 4.65
CA ALA A 499 -5.84 20.27 3.91
C ALA A 499 -4.58 20.33 3.03
N LEU A 500 -4.18 19.20 2.46
CA LEU A 500 -3.02 19.03 1.57
C LEU A 500 -3.38 18.15 0.37
N LEU A 501 -3.20 18.67 -0.85
CA LEU A 501 -3.36 17.98 -2.14
C LEU A 501 -2.00 17.49 -2.64
N CYS A 502 -1.89 16.23 -3.03
CA CYS A 502 -0.66 15.66 -3.59
C CYS A 502 -0.92 14.44 -4.48
N PRO A 503 0.09 13.90 -5.18
CA PRO A 503 -0.04 12.63 -5.88
C PRO A 503 -0.42 11.49 -4.94
N VAL A 504 -1.05 10.44 -5.48
CA VAL A 504 -1.15 9.14 -4.79
C VAL A 504 0.13 8.33 -5.02
N PHE A 505 0.66 8.38 -6.24
CA PHE A 505 1.78 7.60 -6.75
C PHE A 505 2.46 8.36 -7.90
N HIS A 506 3.71 8.06 -8.23
CA HIS A 506 4.47 8.82 -9.25
C HIS A 506 3.97 8.62 -10.69
N CYS A 507 3.24 7.53 -10.94
CA CYS A 507 2.77 7.11 -12.26
C CYS A 507 1.40 6.40 -12.19
N ALA A 508 0.77 6.18 -13.35
CA ALA A 508 -0.40 5.30 -13.45
C ALA A 508 0.00 3.82 -13.24
N ALA A 509 -0.97 2.90 -13.29
CA ALA A 509 -0.72 1.48 -12.99
C ALA A 509 0.52 0.91 -13.72
N VAL A 510 1.43 0.30 -12.96
CA VAL A 510 2.71 -0.21 -13.46
C VAL A 510 2.54 -1.57 -14.15
N LYS A 511 3.47 -1.98 -15.03
CA LYS A 511 3.47 -3.32 -15.62
C LYS A 511 3.76 -4.37 -14.53
N ARG A 512 3.09 -5.52 -14.59
CA ARG A 512 3.21 -6.63 -13.62
C ARG A 512 4.65 -7.04 -13.34
N VAL A 513 5.51 -7.02 -14.37
CA VAL A 513 6.93 -7.42 -14.27
C VAL A 513 7.75 -6.46 -13.40
N ASN A 514 7.32 -5.21 -13.24
CA ASN A 514 8.07 -4.16 -12.55
C ASN A 514 7.59 -3.87 -11.12
N GLU A 515 6.52 -4.51 -10.63
CA GLU A 515 5.83 -4.13 -9.38
C GLU A 515 6.74 -3.99 -8.15
N GLN A 516 7.73 -4.88 -7.98
CA GLN A 516 8.68 -4.84 -6.85
C GLN A 516 9.69 -3.70 -6.97
N ARG A 517 10.06 -3.31 -8.20
CA ARG A 517 11.03 -2.24 -8.48
C ARG A 517 10.50 -0.85 -8.13
N PHE A 518 9.18 -0.71 -8.07
CA PHE A 518 8.49 0.53 -7.70
C PHE A 518 8.17 0.65 -6.21
N LEU A 519 8.74 -0.19 -5.32
CA LEU A 519 8.60 -0.03 -3.85
C LEU A 519 9.07 1.36 -3.36
N ALA A 520 10.09 1.92 -4.02
CA ALA A 520 10.57 3.27 -3.78
C ALA A 520 9.47 4.34 -3.92
N CYS A 521 8.46 4.11 -4.76
CA CYS A 521 7.39 5.08 -5.03
C CYS A 521 6.30 5.15 -3.93
N LEU A 522 6.46 4.43 -2.81
CA LEU A 522 5.54 4.51 -1.66
C LEU A 522 5.58 5.84 -0.89
N THR A 523 6.46 6.80 -1.24
CA THR A 523 6.64 8.07 -0.50
C THR A 523 5.34 8.85 -0.29
N HIS A 524 4.51 9.01 -1.33
CA HIS A 524 3.30 9.83 -1.30
C HIS A 524 2.20 9.29 -0.38
N VAL A 525 1.89 7.99 -0.46
CA VAL A 525 0.91 7.34 0.44
C VAL A 525 1.51 7.05 1.82
N GLY A 526 2.80 6.74 1.86
CA GLY A 526 3.57 6.42 3.05
C GLY A 526 3.66 7.58 4.05
N LEU A 527 3.71 8.82 3.55
CA LEU A 527 3.71 10.04 4.37
C LEU A 527 2.54 10.03 5.37
N PHE A 528 1.30 9.90 4.89
CA PHE A 528 0.10 9.94 5.74
C PHE A 528 -0.09 8.66 6.58
N SER A 529 0.53 7.55 6.14
CA SER A 529 0.66 6.36 6.99
C SER A 529 1.57 6.61 8.19
N LEU A 530 2.80 7.10 7.98
CA LEU A 530 3.74 7.40 9.06
C LEU A 530 3.22 8.50 9.99
N LEU A 531 2.61 9.55 9.43
CA LEU A 531 2.01 10.65 10.18
C LEU A 531 0.75 10.25 10.97
N SER A 532 0.10 9.14 10.61
CA SER A 532 -1.24 8.76 11.13
C SER A 532 -2.33 9.81 10.84
N TYR A 533 -2.27 10.44 9.65
CA TYR A 533 -3.26 11.43 9.20
C TYR A 533 -4.28 10.78 8.25
N PRO A 534 -5.52 11.30 8.16
CA PRO A 534 -6.49 10.83 7.19
C PRO A 534 -6.11 11.28 5.79
N ALA A 535 -6.23 10.36 4.83
CA ALA A 535 -5.89 10.59 3.43
C ALA A 535 -6.84 9.83 2.50
N GLY A 536 -7.45 10.53 1.56
CA GLY A 536 -8.37 10.01 0.56
C GLY A 536 -7.79 10.07 -0.84
N THR A 537 -8.05 9.04 -1.65
CA THR A 537 -7.72 8.95 -3.07
C THR A 537 -8.98 9.04 -3.91
N VAL A 538 -8.96 9.89 -4.94
CA VAL A 538 -10.04 10.00 -5.94
C VAL A 538 -9.45 10.07 -7.35
N SER A 539 -10.02 9.29 -8.29
CA SER A 539 -9.65 9.31 -9.71
C SER A 539 -10.28 10.53 -10.41
N ILE A 540 -9.50 11.30 -11.19
CA ILE A 540 -9.98 12.56 -11.80
C ILE A 540 -9.68 12.71 -13.31
N THR A 541 -8.69 11.99 -13.84
CA THR A 541 -8.35 12.00 -15.28
C THR A 541 -7.73 10.66 -15.65
N ASN A 542 -7.75 10.32 -16.93
CA ASN A 542 -6.96 9.22 -17.46
C ASN A 542 -5.67 9.76 -18.11
N VAL A 543 -4.70 8.89 -18.38
CA VAL A 543 -3.50 9.18 -19.19
C VAL A 543 -3.92 9.44 -20.63
N ARG A 544 -3.55 10.60 -21.17
CA ARG A 544 -3.87 11.01 -22.55
C ARG A 544 -2.69 10.69 -23.47
N ALA A 545 -2.94 10.38 -24.75
CA ALA A 545 -1.87 10.21 -25.74
C ALA A 545 -0.98 11.47 -25.86
N SER A 546 -1.54 12.66 -25.61
CA SER A 546 -0.82 13.94 -25.52
C SER A 546 0.18 14.03 -24.36
N ASP A 547 0.14 13.12 -23.39
CA ASP A 547 1.09 13.08 -22.28
C ASP A 547 2.38 12.34 -22.65
N LEU A 548 2.34 11.37 -23.58
CA LEU A 548 3.53 10.56 -23.93
C LEU A 548 4.71 11.39 -24.48
N PRO A 549 4.52 12.36 -25.41
CA PRO A 549 5.64 13.18 -25.90
C PRO A 549 6.24 14.09 -24.82
N GLN A 550 5.59 14.27 -23.67
CA GLN A 550 6.07 15.14 -22.61
C GLN A 550 7.18 14.48 -21.78
N PHE A 551 7.22 13.13 -21.68
CA PHE A 551 8.29 12.38 -21.01
C PHE A 551 9.69 12.66 -21.62
N HIS A 552 9.73 12.97 -22.92
CA HIS A 552 10.99 13.24 -23.64
C HIS A 552 11.41 14.73 -23.62
N ARG A 553 10.61 15.63 -23.04
CA ARG A 553 10.95 17.05 -22.88
C ARG A 553 11.83 17.25 -21.64
N ASP A 554 12.75 18.20 -21.67
CA ASP A 554 13.79 18.37 -20.64
C ASP A 554 13.27 18.50 -19.19
N ARG A 555 12.03 19.01 -19.00
CA ARG A 555 11.37 19.06 -17.68
C ARG A 555 11.15 17.68 -17.06
N PHE A 556 10.79 16.67 -17.87
CA PHE A 556 10.43 15.33 -17.42
C PHE A 556 11.42 14.24 -17.86
N ARG A 557 12.39 14.58 -18.73
CA ARG A 557 13.49 13.71 -19.15
C ARG A 557 14.13 13.06 -17.92
N ALA A 558 14.11 11.73 -17.88
CA ALA A 558 14.62 10.94 -16.76
C ALA A 558 16.09 11.24 -16.43
N VAL A 559 16.40 11.33 -15.14
CA VAL A 559 17.73 11.56 -14.57
C VAL A 559 18.15 10.38 -13.69
N THR A 560 17.19 9.72 -13.00
CA THR A 560 17.47 8.51 -12.21
C THR A 560 17.13 7.22 -12.97
N ALA A 561 17.67 6.09 -12.51
CA ALA A 561 17.31 4.77 -13.03
C ALA A 561 15.81 4.46 -12.81
N LEU A 562 15.24 4.88 -11.68
CA LEU A 562 13.81 4.73 -11.37
C LEU A 562 12.92 5.55 -12.30
N GLU A 563 13.27 6.82 -12.57
CA GLU A 563 12.57 7.65 -13.56
C GLU A 563 12.70 7.09 -14.98
N THR A 564 13.83 6.45 -15.30
CA THR A 564 14.06 5.80 -16.61
C THR A 564 13.16 4.57 -16.77
N LEU A 565 13.11 3.71 -15.75
CA LEU A 565 12.20 2.56 -15.71
C LEU A 565 10.73 3.02 -15.77
N MET A 566 10.37 4.07 -15.02
CA MET A 566 9.03 4.67 -15.03
C MET A 566 8.65 5.21 -16.40
N THR A 567 9.58 5.83 -17.11
CA THR A 567 9.37 6.31 -18.49
C THR A 567 9.10 5.15 -19.45
N GLN A 568 9.91 4.08 -19.39
CA GLN A 568 9.74 2.89 -20.23
C GLN A 568 8.45 2.12 -19.91
N ASP A 569 8.07 2.02 -18.64
CA ASP A 569 6.85 1.37 -18.19
C ASP A 569 5.58 2.09 -18.70
N GLN A 570 5.61 3.43 -18.74
CA GLN A 570 4.44 4.26 -19.00
C GLN A 570 4.31 4.70 -20.46
N VAL A 571 5.42 4.96 -21.17
CA VAL A 571 5.39 5.23 -22.62
C VAL A 571 5.14 3.95 -23.42
N GLY A 572 5.66 2.81 -22.96
CA GLY A 572 5.67 1.58 -23.74
C GLY A 572 6.76 1.60 -24.81
N GLY A 573 6.67 0.69 -25.80
CA GLY A 573 7.67 0.59 -26.86
C GLY A 573 7.12 -0.01 -28.15
N GLU A 574 7.07 0.81 -29.21
CA GLU A 574 6.61 0.40 -30.55
C GLU A 574 7.44 -0.77 -31.11
N ALA A 575 8.78 -0.70 -30.94
CA ALA A 575 9.71 -1.73 -31.40
C ALA A 575 9.67 -3.04 -30.57
N SER A 576 8.96 -3.06 -29.45
CA SER A 576 8.86 -4.22 -28.54
C SER A 576 7.42 -4.73 -28.36
N GLY A 577 6.44 -4.16 -29.06
CA GLY A 577 5.02 -4.51 -28.92
C GLY A 577 4.46 -4.22 -27.52
N ASP A 578 5.09 -3.31 -26.78
CA ASP A 578 4.97 -3.26 -25.32
C ASP A 578 4.03 -2.14 -24.86
N GLU A 579 2.93 -2.53 -24.22
CA GLU A 579 1.74 -1.72 -23.94
C GLU A 579 2.05 -0.38 -23.22
N SER A 580 1.51 0.73 -23.73
CA SER A 580 1.61 2.05 -23.10
C SER A 580 0.71 2.17 -21.85
N ALA A 581 0.75 3.32 -21.16
CA ALA A 581 -0.16 3.64 -20.06
C ALA A 581 -1.42 4.44 -20.51
N VAL A 582 -1.60 4.72 -21.80
CA VAL A 582 -2.73 5.53 -22.30
C VAL A 582 -4.07 4.89 -21.94
N GLY A 583 -5.02 5.71 -21.51
CA GLY A 583 -6.35 5.26 -21.06
C GLY A 583 -6.40 4.78 -19.60
N LEU A 584 -5.26 4.54 -18.93
CA LEU A 584 -5.24 4.20 -17.50
C LEU A 584 -5.64 5.40 -16.62
N PRO A 585 -6.29 5.18 -15.47
CA PRO A 585 -6.69 6.23 -14.54
C PRO A 585 -5.49 6.88 -13.83
N VAL A 586 -5.70 8.12 -13.43
CA VAL A 586 -4.78 8.95 -12.66
C VAL A 586 -5.61 9.67 -11.59
N GLY A 587 -5.47 9.20 -10.35
CA GLY A 587 -6.04 9.84 -9.18
C GLY A 587 -5.10 10.80 -8.46
N VAL A 588 -5.68 11.63 -7.60
CA VAL A 588 -4.99 12.53 -6.67
C VAL A 588 -5.34 12.15 -5.24
N GLN A 589 -4.46 12.50 -4.31
CA GLN A 589 -4.60 12.27 -2.88
C GLN A 589 -4.88 13.60 -2.18
N VAL A 590 -5.89 13.63 -1.31
CA VAL A 590 -6.17 14.75 -0.39
C VAL A 590 -6.08 14.26 1.05
N ALA A 591 -5.48 15.05 1.92
CA ALA A 591 -5.30 14.73 3.34
C ALA A 591 -5.62 15.93 4.23
N ALA A 592 -6.01 15.67 5.48
CA ALA A 592 -6.27 16.68 6.50
C ALA A 592 -5.46 16.38 7.77
N LEU A 593 -5.73 17.12 8.85
CA LEU A 593 -5.23 16.80 10.19
C LEU A 593 -5.95 15.56 10.78
N PRO A 594 -5.38 14.90 11.81
CA PRO A 594 -6.03 13.79 12.50
C PRO A 594 -7.47 14.09 12.92
N PHE A 595 -8.35 13.11 12.72
CA PHE A 595 -9.77 13.11 13.00
C PHE A 595 -10.64 14.10 12.19
N HIS A 596 -10.11 14.65 11.08
CA HIS A 596 -10.86 15.45 10.09
C HIS A 596 -11.12 14.64 8.80
N GLU A 597 -11.71 13.44 8.93
CA GLU A 597 -12.12 12.63 7.78
C GLU A 597 -13.19 13.34 6.93
N GLU A 598 -14.03 14.14 7.57
CA GLU A 598 -15.12 14.91 6.98
C GLU A 598 -14.60 15.96 6.00
N THR A 599 -13.56 16.73 6.36
CA THR A 599 -12.85 17.62 5.42
C THR A 599 -12.22 16.85 4.24
N VAL A 600 -11.66 15.67 4.47
CA VAL A 600 -11.09 14.83 3.40
C VAL A 600 -12.18 14.38 2.44
N LEU A 601 -13.29 13.86 2.95
CA LEU A 601 -14.43 13.40 2.15
C LEU A 601 -15.07 14.54 1.37
N ARG A 602 -15.27 15.72 1.98
CA ARG A 602 -15.75 16.92 1.27
C ARG A 602 -14.88 17.23 0.05
N LEU A 603 -13.55 17.29 0.24
CA LEU A 603 -12.62 17.57 -0.85
C LEU A 603 -12.56 16.45 -1.91
N MET A 604 -12.77 15.20 -1.51
CA MET A 604 -12.94 14.10 -2.48
C MET A 604 -14.22 14.29 -3.31
N THR A 605 -15.35 14.66 -2.70
CA THR A 605 -16.61 14.94 -3.42
C THR A 605 -16.45 16.13 -4.38
N GLU A 606 -15.82 17.22 -3.94
CA GLU A 606 -15.53 18.36 -4.83
C GLU A 606 -14.64 17.95 -6.02
N LEU A 607 -13.62 17.12 -5.80
CA LEU A 607 -12.73 16.64 -6.88
C LEU A 607 -13.37 15.58 -7.79
N GLU A 608 -14.36 14.83 -7.32
CA GLU A 608 -15.09 13.83 -8.12
C GLU A 608 -15.95 14.47 -9.22
N LEU A 609 -16.37 15.73 -9.03
CA LEU A 609 -17.13 16.51 -10.01
C LEU A 609 -16.31 16.96 -11.23
N ILE A 610 -14.98 16.74 -11.25
CA ILE A 610 -14.13 17.01 -12.41
C ILE A 610 -14.57 16.11 -13.58
N PRO A 611 -14.98 16.67 -14.74
CA PRO A 611 -15.51 15.86 -15.84
C PRO A 611 -14.47 14.88 -16.42
N LYS A 612 -14.59 13.61 -16.05
CA LYS A 612 -13.77 12.50 -16.55
C LYS A 612 -14.00 12.36 -18.06
N GLN A 613 -12.96 12.61 -18.86
CA GLN A 613 -12.95 12.16 -20.26
C GLN A 613 -12.99 10.63 -20.24
N GLY A 614 -14.12 10.06 -20.65
CA GLY A 614 -14.42 8.65 -20.43
C GLY A 614 -13.37 7.72 -21.04
N PRO A 615 -13.03 6.59 -20.38
CA PRO A 615 -12.18 5.59 -20.99
C PRO A 615 -12.88 5.03 -22.22
N THR A 616 -12.18 4.98 -23.35
CA THR A 616 -12.52 4.05 -24.43
C THR A 616 -12.25 2.64 -23.93
N VAL A 617 -13.26 2.05 -23.28
CA VAL A 617 -13.32 0.60 -23.08
C VAL A 617 -13.17 -0.02 -24.47
N LEU A 618 -12.26 -0.99 -24.61
CA LEU A 618 -12.12 -1.74 -25.84
C LEU A 618 -13.35 -2.63 -26.00
N GLU A 619 -14.33 -2.16 -26.76
CA GLU A 619 -15.40 -3.01 -27.28
C GLU A 619 -14.78 -4.09 -28.17
N ASP A 620 -15.17 -5.35 -27.98
CA ASP A 620 -14.63 -6.49 -28.73
C ASP A 620 -14.97 -6.36 -30.23
N SER A 621 -14.03 -5.82 -31.00
CA SER A 621 -14.24 -5.46 -32.40
C SER A 621 -14.26 -6.68 -33.32
N GLY A 622 -15.45 -7.23 -33.56
CA GLY A 622 -15.75 -8.07 -34.73
C GLY A 622 -15.44 -9.56 -34.56
N SER A 623 -16.50 -10.33 -34.29
CA SER A 623 -16.47 -11.79 -34.38
C SER A 623 -16.39 -12.29 -35.82
N SER A 624 -15.16 -12.47 -36.35
CA SER A 624 -14.96 -13.25 -37.59
C SER A 624 -13.55 -13.83 -37.70
N LEU A 625 -13.41 -15.15 -37.47
CA LEU A 625 -12.85 -16.12 -38.42
C LEU A 625 -12.71 -17.52 -37.80
N ILE A 626 -13.16 -18.53 -38.56
CA ILE A 626 -12.77 -19.95 -38.54
C ILE A 626 -12.94 -20.71 -37.21
N SER A 627 -14.00 -21.51 -37.18
CA SER A 627 -14.06 -22.75 -36.40
C SER A 627 -13.30 -23.87 -37.11
N ASP A 628 -12.36 -24.53 -36.44
CA ASP A 628 -12.08 -25.96 -36.71
C ASP A 628 -11.40 -26.66 -35.51
N PRO A 629 -11.96 -27.75 -34.94
CA PRO A 629 -11.48 -28.33 -33.68
C PRO A 629 -10.69 -29.64 -33.87
N ASN A 630 -9.47 -29.60 -34.44
CA ASN A 630 -8.59 -30.78 -34.49
C ASN A 630 -7.09 -30.45 -34.72
N LEU A 631 -6.25 -30.58 -33.68
CA LEU A 631 -5.16 -31.58 -33.64
C LEU A 631 -4.47 -31.62 -32.25
N THR A 632 -3.74 -32.70 -31.97
CA THR A 632 -3.18 -33.00 -30.63
C THR A 632 -1.66 -33.04 -30.56
N LYS A 633 -1.10 -32.26 -29.61
CA LYS A 633 0.19 -32.45 -28.91
C LYS A 633 1.51 -32.36 -29.73
N PRO A 634 2.66 -32.14 -29.04
CA PRO A 634 3.96 -31.87 -29.68
C PRO A 634 4.94 -33.06 -29.59
N GLU A 635 5.96 -33.05 -30.46
CA GLU A 635 7.20 -33.84 -30.30
C GLU A 635 8.46 -32.98 -30.60
N VAL A 636 9.65 -33.59 -30.47
CA VAL A 636 10.94 -32.93 -30.22
C VAL A 636 12.05 -33.55 -31.08
N HIS A 637 13.14 -32.79 -31.30
CA HIS A 637 14.53 -33.21 -31.63
C HIS A 637 15.15 -32.87 -33.01
N HIS A 638 16.32 -32.22 -32.88
CA HIS A 638 17.61 -32.43 -33.58
C HIS A 638 17.92 -32.06 -35.05
N ARG A 639 19.04 -31.31 -35.11
CA ARG A 639 20.06 -31.07 -36.18
C ARG A 639 20.33 -32.20 -37.20
N SER A 640 20.48 -31.78 -38.47
CA SER A 640 21.65 -31.96 -39.37
C SER A 640 21.61 -30.81 -40.41
N VAL A 641 22.66 -30.10 -40.87
CA VAL A 641 23.96 -30.44 -41.51
C VAL A 641 23.73 -31.24 -42.81
N VAL A 642 24.04 -30.75 -44.03
CA VAL A 642 25.38 -30.66 -44.68
C VAL A 642 25.34 -29.73 -45.94
N ALA A 643 26.41 -28.94 -46.17
CA ALA A 643 26.97 -28.33 -47.43
C ALA A 643 26.08 -27.64 -48.52
N GLY A 644 26.59 -26.68 -49.30
CA GLY A 644 27.90 -25.98 -49.27
C GLY A 644 28.23 -25.20 -50.57
N SER A 645 29.41 -24.55 -50.59
CA SER A 645 30.08 -23.82 -51.73
C SER A 645 29.36 -22.61 -52.36
N SER A 646 30.02 -21.53 -52.81
CA SER A 646 31.42 -21.06 -52.61
C SER A 646 31.59 -19.58 -53.02
N ASP A 647 32.78 -19.00 -52.74
CA ASP A 647 33.41 -17.83 -53.39
C ASP A 647 32.83 -16.40 -53.16
N GLY A 648 33.65 -15.36 -53.46
CA GLY A 648 33.21 -13.96 -53.63
C GLY A 648 33.76 -12.90 -52.64
N SER A 649 35.08 -12.69 -52.59
CA SER A 649 35.71 -11.73 -51.65
C SER A 649 35.83 -10.27 -52.16
N ILE A 650 35.63 -9.31 -51.23
CA ILE A 650 36.31 -7.99 -51.13
C ILE A 650 36.14 -6.98 -52.29
N SER A 651 35.55 -5.80 -52.00
CA SER A 651 36.27 -4.49 -52.00
C SER A 651 35.35 -3.29 -51.69
N GLN A 652 35.96 -2.15 -51.36
CA GLN A 652 35.33 -0.84 -51.11
C GLN A 652 35.35 0.01 -52.40
N SER A 653 34.42 0.98 -52.55
CA SER A 653 34.75 2.38 -52.91
C SER A 653 33.53 3.31 -53.13
N GLN A 654 33.66 4.54 -52.62
CA GLN A 654 33.15 5.79 -53.24
C GLN A 654 34.32 6.42 -54.05
N PRO A 655 34.19 7.50 -54.88
CA PRO A 655 33.11 8.51 -54.93
C PRO A 655 32.70 8.96 -56.36
N SER A 656 31.89 10.02 -56.50
CA SER A 656 32.17 11.20 -57.37
C SER A 656 31.06 12.27 -57.29
N GLU A 657 31.39 13.50 -57.68
CA GLU A 657 30.50 14.68 -57.78
C GLU A 657 30.28 15.06 -59.27
N GLY A 658 29.28 15.89 -59.60
CA GLY A 658 29.14 16.43 -60.97
C GLY A 658 27.94 17.35 -61.23
N SER A 659 28.22 18.60 -61.61
CA SER A 659 27.30 19.63 -62.16
C SER A 659 26.73 19.29 -63.56
N GLY A 660 25.67 19.90 -64.11
CA GLY A 660 24.77 20.99 -63.65
C GLY A 660 24.16 21.78 -64.84
N SER A 661 23.54 22.95 -64.56
CA SER A 661 23.13 24.06 -65.49
C SER A 661 21.79 24.04 -66.29
N HIS A 662 21.30 25.27 -66.56
CA HIS A 662 20.27 25.76 -67.53
C HIS A 662 18.78 25.35 -67.41
N ASP A 663 17.76 26.18 -67.69
CA ASP A 663 17.51 27.64 -67.75
C ASP A 663 16.06 27.88 -68.27
N GLN A 664 15.48 29.04 -67.95
CA GLN A 664 14.39 29.79 -68.66
C GLN A 664 12.94 29.26 -68.88
N GLY A 665 11.98 30.19 -68.64
CA GLY A 665 10.62 30.23 -69.21
C GLY A 665 9.51 29.44 -68.48
N GLY A 666 8.27 29.93 -68.31
CA GLY A 666 7.74 31.26 -68.60
C GLY A 666 6.20 31.39 -68.61
N SER A 667 5.65 32.06 -67.59
CA SER A 667 4.54 33.05 -67.65
C SER A 667 3.05 32.64 -67.82
N SER A 668 2.17 33.57 -67.39
CA SER A 668 0.68 33.57 -67.42
C SER A 668 -0.01 32.53 -66.51
N ASP A 669 -1.24 32.68 -65.98
CA ASP A 669 -2.12 33.81 -65.56
C ASP A 669 -3.39 33.15 -64.93
N SER A 670 -4.29 33.75 -64.14
CA SER A 670 -4.47 35.10 -63.57
C SER A 670 -5.46 35.07 -62.38
N GLY A 671 -5.50 36.15 -61.58
CA GLY A 671 -6.71 36.62 -60.87
C GLY A 671 -7.09 35.96 -59.52
N THR A 672 -7.62 36.69 -58.51
CA THR A 672 -7.90 38.14 -58.39
C THR A 672 -7.86 38.61 -56.92
N ALA A 673 -7.52 39.89 -56.73
CA ALA A 673 -7.80 40.83 -55.62
C ALA A 673 -7.86 40.36 -54.13
N GLY A 674 -7.33 41.12 -53.17
CA GLY A 674 -6.80 42.49 -53.27
C GLY A 674 -5.91 42.94 -52.11
N ALA A 675 -5.11 43.96 -52.40
CA ALA A 675 -4.22 44.66 -51.47
C ALA A 675 -4.99 45.77 -50.71
N SER A 676 -4.46 46.51 -49.72
CA SER A 676 -3.13 47.14 -49.69
C SER A 676 -2.81 47.71 -48.29
N LEU A 677 -1.56 47.54 -47.82
CA LEU A 677 -0.51 48.56 -47.61
C LEU A 677 -0.80 49.60 -46.48
N GLY A 678 0.16 50.00 -45.65
CA GLY A 678 1.59 49.68 -45.48
C GLY A 678 2.10 50.40 -44.21
N ARG A 679 3.38 50.46 -43.81
CA ARG A 679 4.71 50.00 -44.25
C ARG A 679 5.54 49.77 -42.94
N ARG A 680 6.52 48.84 -42.81
CA ARG A 680 7.89 48.83 -43.39
C ARG A 680 8.73 50.08 -43.02
N ASP A 681 10.01 50.04 -42.63
CA ASP A 681 11.01 48.99 -42.27
C ASP A 681 11.92 49.62 -41.14
N GLU A 682 12.96 49.07 -40.51
CA GLU A 682 13.72 47.79 -40.62
C GLU A 682 14.40 47.42 -39.25
N THR A 683 15.60 46.81 -39.26
CA THR A 683 16.54 46.52 -38.13
C THR A 683 17.93 47.15 -38.48
N PRO A 684 19.15 46.88 -37.91
CA PRO A 684 19.59 45.91 -36.87
C PRO A 684 20.76 46.32 -35.90
N ALA A 685 21.09 45.37 -34.99
CA ALA A 685 22.45 44.94 -34.53
C ALA A 685 23.42 45.78 -33.66
N ALA A 686 24.35 45.02 -33.04
CA ALA A 686 25.67 45.32 -32.45
C ALA A 686 25.83 45.73 -30.96
N GLU A 687 26.43 44.82 -30.18
CA GLU A 687 27.72 44.88 -29.42
C GLU A 687 28.33 46.28 -29.06
N ASP A 688 29.11 46.47 -27.98
CA ASP A 688 30.03 45.55 -27.27
C ASP A 688 30.29 45.95 -25.77
N ASN A 689 31.19 45.23 -25.10
CA ASN A 689 31.61 45.27 -23.69
C ASN A 689 32.20 46.61 -23.18
N SER A 690 32.04 46.87 -21.87
CA SER A 690 33.15 47.37 -21.03
C SER A 690 32.93 47.16 -19.52
N VAL A 691 34.03 47.08 -18.75
CA VAL A 691 34.05 46.79 -17.30
C VAL A 691 34.49 48.04 -16.52
N LEU A 692 33.84 48.35 -15.39
CA LEU A 692 34.53 48.99 -14.24
C LEU A 692 33.73 48.90 -12.92
N LYS A 693 34.42 48.62 -11.82
CA LYS A 693 33.89 48.60 -10.45
C LYS A 693 34.09 49.95 -9.76
N LYS A 694 33.14 50.40 -8.92
CA LYS A 694 33.46 51.12 -7.66
C LYS A 694 32.32 51.07 -6.63
N LYS A 695 32.68 51.23 -5.36
CA LYS A 695 31.80 51.15 -4.18
C LYS A 695 31.24 52.54 -3.82
N GLY A 696 30.10 52.58 -3.09
CA GLY A 696 29.78 53.70 -2.21
C GLY A 696 28.29 54.05 -2.07
N SER A 697 27.52 53.27 -1.30
CA SER A 697 26.21 53.73 -0.83
C SER A 697 26.37 54.61 0.42
N LYS A 698 25.56 55.67 0.54
CA LYS A 698 25.61 56.64 1.64
C LYS A 698 24.48 56.42 2.65
N THR A 699 24.77 56.61 3.92
CA THR A 699 23.78 56.68 5.00
C THR A 699 22.92 57.95 4.88
N VAL A 700 21.62 57.84 5.15
CA VAL A 700 20.72 58.99 5.35
C VAL A 700 19.93 58.79 6.66
N ARG A 701 19.91 59.83 7.50
CA ARG A 701 19.04 59.95 8.69
C ARG A 701 17.86 60.87 8.35
N ILE A 702 16.72 60.69 9.03
CA ILE A 702 15.79 61.73 9.54
C ILE A 702 14.71 60.98 10.35
N ARG A 703 14.83 61.01 11.70
CA ARG A 703 14.05 61.81 12.67
C ARG A 703 12.67 61.24 13.02
N THR A 704 12.48 61.00 14.32
CA THR A 704 11.19 60.82 15.00
C THR A 704 10.46 62.15 15.19
N VAL A 705 9.15 62.08 15.40
CA VAL A 705 8.28 63.11 15.98
C VAL A 705 7.38 62.43 17.02
N SER A 706 6.98 63.15 18.06
CA SER A 706 6.50 62.61 19.33
C SER A 706 4.97 62.60 19.51
N ASP A 707 4.55 61.88 20.55
CA ASP A 707 3.44 62.14 21.47
C ASP A 707 1.99 62.29 20.95
N LEU A 708 1.12 61.41 21.43
CA LEU A 708 -0.22 61.76 21.92
C LEU A 708 -0.62 60.79 23.04
N THR A 709 -1.12 61.33 24.15
CA THR A 709 -1.45 60.63 25.41
C THR A 709 -2.94 60.29 25.52
N LEU A 710 -3.29 59.27 26.31
CA LEU A 710 -4.46 59.25 27.23
C LEU A 710 -4.50 57.93 28.06
N ASP A 711 -4.30 58.06 29.37
CA ASP A 711 -5.07 57.50 30.50
C ASP A 711 -5.61 56.04 30.38
N SER A 712 -5.08 55.06 31.13
CA SER A 712 -5.43 54.66 32.53
C SER A 712 -6.75 53.87 32.66
N ASP A 713 -6.91 52.83 33.49
CA ASP A 713 -6.03 52.30 34.55
C ASP A 713 -6.35 50.82 34.88
N ALA A 714 -5.56 50.21 35.77
CA ALA A 714 -5.66 48.85 36.35
C ALA A 714 -5.45 47.65 35.39
N GLY A 715 -4.62 46.63 35.70
CA GLY A 715 -3.58 46.52 36.74
C GLY A 715 -3.68 45.29 37.63
N GLU A 716 -2.87 44.26 37.35
CA GLU A 716 -2.22 43.37 38.33
C GLU A 716 -1.04 42.64 37.63
N GLU A 717 -0.05 42.16 38.39
CA GLU A 717 1.30 41.84 37.89
C GLU A 717 1.60 40.32 37.80
N GLU A 718 2.34 39.89 36.76
CA GLU A 718 3.19 38.70 36.81
C GLU A 718 4.59 38.99 36.26
N PRO A 719 5.66 38.33 36.78
CA PRO A 719 7.02 38.83 36.66
C PRO A 719 7.75 38.44 35.36
N SER A 720 8.52 39.43 34.88
CA SER A 720 9.49 39.40 33.79
C SER A 720 10.36 38.14 33.64
N ILE A 721 10.50 37.66 32.39
CA ILE A 721 11.74 37.06 31.88
C ILE A 721 12.17 37.83 30.62
N GLN A 722 13.45 38.18 30.54
CA GLN A 722 13.99 39.06 29.50
C GLN A 722 14.15 38.34 28.15
N GLN A 723 13.67 38.95 27.07
CA GLN A 723 14.04 38.57 25.71
C GLN A 723 15.44 39.13 25.38
N ALA A 724 16.41 38.26 25.17
CA ALA A 724 17.67 38.59 24.52
C ALA A 724 17.59 38.22 23.03
N SER A 725 17.46 39.23 22.17
CA SER A 725 17.53 39.07 20.71
C SER A 725 18.99 38.97 20.26
N ASP A 726 19.33 37.96 19.45
CA ASP A 726 20.62 37.94 18.73
C ASP A 726 20.43 37.30 17.33
N ASP A 727 20.22 38.17 16.33
CA ASP A 727 20.08 37.77 14.93
C ASP A 727 21.41 37.29 14.35
N ARG A 728 21.57 35.97 14.16
CA ARG A 728 22.65 35.40 13.36
C ARG A 728 22.18 34.33 12.39
N ALA A 729 22.06 34.72 11.13
CA ALA A 729 21.99 33.78 10.02
C ALA A 729 23.28 32.92 9.99
N PHE A 730 23.14 31.61 10.10
CA PHE A 730 24.26 30.66 9.99
C PHE A 730 24.14 29.83 8.72
N THR A 731 25.07 30.07 7.79
CA THR A 731 25.34 29.22 6.64
C THR A 731 25.84 27.84 7.07
N THR A 732 25.42 26.80 6.35
CA THR A 732 25.70 25.40 6.64
C THR A 732 27.21 25.05 6.65
N PRO A 733 27.74 24.41 7.71
CA PRO A 733 28.96 23.62 7.63
C PRO A 733 28.63 22.17 7.27
N ALA A 734 29.40 21.56 6.36
CA ALA A 734 29.13 20.20 5.87
C ALA A 734 29.47 19.13 6.92
N LYS A 735 28.46 18.42 7.46
CA LYS A 735 28.65 17.27 8.36
C LYS A 735 29.14 16.01 7.61
N LYS A 736 30.40 16.02 7.16
CA LYS A 736 31.07 14.84 6.57
C LYS A 736 31.85 14.00 7.61
N GLU A 737 31.56 14.18 8.90
CA GLU A 737 32.41 13.71 10.00
C GLU A 737 31.64 13.17 11.23
N VAL A 738 30.56 12.40 11.00
CA VAL A 738 29.84 11.66 12.07
C VAL A 738 29.90 10.14 11.87
N ARG A 739 30.05 9.64 10.64
CA ARG A 739 30.09 8.19 10.30
C ARG A 739 31.51 7.56 10.34
N LYS A 740 32.42 8.07 11.19
CA LYS A 740 33.79 7.50 11.40
C LYS A 740 34.04 6.90 12.78
N GLY A 741 33.11 7.01 13.74
CA GLY A 741 33.25 6.43 15.08
C GLY A 741 32.96 4.92 15.19
N LEU A 742 32.48 4.29 14.12
CA LEU A 742 32.06 2.88 14.09
C LEU A 742 33.16 1.92 13.61
N ALA A 743 34.41 2.19 14.04
CA ALA A 743 35.53 1.26 13.96
C ALA A 743 36.47 1.51 15.14
N ASN A 744 36.95 0.43 15.78
CA ASN A 744 37.84 0.42 16.94
C ASN A 744 37.32 1.15 18.20
N ASN A 745 36.82 0.38 19.18
CA ASN A 745 37.50 0.31 20.49
C ASN A 745 36.98 -0.86 21.34
N GLY A 746 37.74 -1.97 21.34
CA GLY A 746 37.62 -2.99 22.38
C GLY A 746 38.43 -2.58 23.61
N ARG A 747 37.79 -1.95 24.61
CA ARG A 747 38.36 -1.74 25.94
C ARG A 747 37.32 -2.01 27.02
N GLN A 748 37.71 -2.82 28.00
CA GLN A 748 36.95 -2.99 29.24
C GLN A 748 36.95 -1.66 30.02
N ILE A 749 35.81 -1.30 30.61
CA ILE A 749 35.72 -0.24 31.61
C ILE A 749 35.32 -0.90 32.93
N GLN A 750 36.25 -0.96 33.88
CA GLN A 750 35.95 -1.34 35.26
C GLN A 750 35.25 -0.16 35.96
N PHE A 751 34.15 -0.45 36.66
CA PHE A 751 33.55 0.49 37.59
C PHE A 751 34.09 0.26 39.00
N GLN A 752 34.71 1.29 39.59
CA GLN A 752 34.83 1.43 41.04
C GLN A 752 33.75 2.39 41.54
N PRO A 753 33.02 2.08 42.63
CA PRO A 753 32.04 2.98 43.22
C PRO A 753 32.71 4.01 44.13
N ALA A 754 32.41 5.29 43.92
CA ALA A 754 32.70 6.35 44.89
C ALA A 754 31.60 6.39 45.96
N ALA A 755 31.99 6.61 47.23
CA ALA A 755 31.06 6.63 48.35
C ALA A 755 31.04 8.01 49.02
N GLN A 756 29.82 8.51 49.32
CA GLN A 756 29.54 9.50 50.36
C GLN A 756 28.12 9.24 50.89
N ALA A 757 27.84 9.65 52.13
CA ALA A 757 26.74 9.09 52.93
C ALA A 757 25.94 10.17 53.69
N LEU A 758 24.67 9.87 53.99
CA LEU A 758 23.82 10.70 54.86
C LEU A 758 22.73 9.88 55.60
N ASP A 759 23.21 9.02 56.50
CA ASP A 759 22.73 8.72 57.88
C ASP A 759 21.27 8.22 58.19
N ARG A 760 21.17 7.53 59.34
CA ARG A 760 19.96 7.11 60.13
C ARG A 760 19.24 5.81 59.68
N PRO A 761 18.50 5.11 60.58
CA PRO A 761 19.13 4.15 61.50
C PRO A 761 18.50 2.74 61.50
N LYS A 762 19.11 1.78 62.22
CA LYS A 762 18.64 0.38 62.41
C LYS A 762 18.12 0.14 63.84
N PRO A 763 17.34 -0.93 64.08
CA PRO A 763 17.97 -2.15 64.63
C PRO A 763 17.44 -3.52 64.12
N GLN A 764 18.31 -4.54 64.25
CA GLN A 764 18.12 -5.99 64.54
C GLN A 764 16.84 -6.73 64.07
N ARG A 765 16.87 -7.85 63.30
CA ARG A 765 17.56 -9.19 63.37
C ARG A 765 16.80 -10.28 64.16
N HIS A 766 16.41 -11.36 63.46
CA HIS A 766 16.54 -12.82 63.74
C HIS A 766 16.02 -13.54 62.45
N ALA A 767 16.69 -14.46 61.74
CA ALA A 767 17.30 -15.78 62.03
C ALA A 767 16.28 -16.96 62.04
N SER A 768 16.49 -18.14 61.43
CA SER A 768 17.48 -18.62 60.42
C SER A 768 17.26 -20.11 60.01
N PHE A 769 17.55 -20.50 58.75
CA PHE A 769 17.88 -21.89 58.25
C PHE A 769 16.80 -23.01 58.31
N PRO A 770 16.97 -24.20 57.64
CA PRO A 770 17.72 -24.54 56.40
C PRO A 770 16.91 -25.43 55.39
N GLU A 771 17.60 -25.98 54.38
CA GLU A 771 17.11 -26.82 53.25
C GLU A 771 16.94 -28.33 53.56
N THR A 772 16.33 -29.10 52.64
CA THR A 772 16.71 -30.51 52.38
C THR A 772 16.23 -31.02 51.00
N GLU A 773 16.98 -31.93 50.38
CA GLU A 773 16.71 -32.50 49.03
C GLU A 773 15.77 -33.72 49.05
N ARG A 774 15.11 -34.05 47.92
CA ARG A 774 15.00 -35.46 47.46
C ARG A 774 14.61 -35.70 45.99
N ASN A 775 15.37 -36.60 45.38
CA ASN A 775 15.05 -37.43 44.19
C ASN A 775 14.04 -38.55 44.56
N SER A 776 13.36 -39.30 43.67
CA SER A 776 13.20 -39.27 42.19
C SER A 776 12.21 -40.37 41.70
N ARG A 777 11.54 -40.12 40.56
CA ARG A 777 11.06 -41.09 39.52
C ARG A 777 10.04 -42.20 39.88
N GLU A 778 9.44 -42.72 38.79
CA GLU A 778 8.56 -43.91 38.66
C GLU A 778 7.12 -43.80 39.24
N SER A 779 6.07 -44.35 38.61
CA SER A 779 5.97 -45.04 37.31
C SER A 779 4.62 -44.88 36.57
N GLU A 780 4.69 -45.25 35.29
CA GLU A 780 3.72 -45.37 34.18
C GLU A 780 2.23 -45.80 34.38
N LYS A 781 1.46 -45.58 33.27
CA LYS A 781 0.37 -46.41 32.69
C LYS A 781 -1.05 -46.41 33.31
N ARG A 782 -1.92 -45.58 32.69
CA ARG A 782 -3.35 -45.76 32.29
C ARG A 782 -3.83 -44.38 31.84
N ARG A 783 -4.18 -44.04 30.59
CA ARG A 783 -4.68 -44.73 29.38
C ARG A 783 -6.11 -45.28 29.45
N ASP A 784 -6.92 -44.66 28.57
CA ASP A 784 -8.13 -45.13 27.88
C ASP A 784 -9.49 -45.17 28.63
N ALA A 785 -10.57 -45.01 27.84
CA ALA A 785 -12.00 -44.92 28.19
C ALA A 785 -12.47 -43.65 28.95
N SER A 786 -13.66 -43.07 28.70
CA SER A 786 -14.62 -43.23 27.57
C SER A 786 -15.58 -42.01 27.48
N LYS A 787 -16.27 -41.86 26.35
CA LYS A 787 -17.36 -40.90 26.10
C LYS A 787 -18.61 -41.16 26.97
N ARG A 788 -19.45 -40.10 27.06
CA ARG A 788 -20.83 -39.97 27.61
C ARG A 788 -20.91 -39.26 28.98
N ASP A 789 -21.90 -38.42 29.26
CA ASP A 789 -23.00 -37.90 28.40
C ASP A 789 -23.40 -36.45 28.82
N LYS A 790 -24.44 -35.91 28.16
CA LYS A 790 -25.04 -34.57 28.37
C LYS A 790 -25.55 -34.34 29.81
N GLU A 791 -25.62 -33.08 30.25
CA GLU A 791 -26.91 -32.40 30.52
C GLU A 791 -26.75 -30.88 30.75
N GLU A 792 -27.87 -30.16 30.84
CA GLU A 792 -27.96 -28.69 30.90
C GLU A 792 -27.99 -28.17 32.35
N VAL A 793 -27.35 -27.02 32.60
CA VAL A 793 -27.69 -26.12 33.73
C VAL A 793 -27.53 -24.67 33.26
N LEU A 794 -28.64 -23.92 33.23
CA LEU A 794 -28.57 -22.45 33.26
C LEU A 794 -28.14 -22.02 34.66
N LEU A 795 -27.25 -21.03 34.75
CA LEU A 795 -27.07 -20.23 35.95
C LEU A 795 -26.68 -18.81 35.55
N ASP A 796 -27.48 -17.85 35.98
CA ASP A 796 -27.18 -16.42 35.86
C ASP A 796 -25.92 -16.07 36.66
N VAL A 797 -25.14 -15.12 36.14
CA VAL A 797 -24.01 -14.52 36.86
C VAL A 797 -24.36 -13.05 37.10
N GLU A 798 -24.87 -12.77 38.30
CA GLU A 798 -25.02 -11.39 38.77
C GLU A 798 -23.66 -10.68 38.82
N ILE A 799 -23.69 -9.37 38.57
CA ILE A 799 -22.52 -8.51 38.63
C ILE A 799 -22.15 -8.29 40.10
N ILE A 800 -20.91 -8.62 40.46
CA ILE A 800 -20.29 -8.15 41.70
C ILE A 800 -19.09 -7.29 41.31
N GLU A 801 -19.14 -6.01 41.69
CA GLU A 801 -18.05 -5.05 41.54
C GLU A 801 -16.92 -5.35 42.56
N LEU A 802 -15.66 -5.26 42.11
CA LEU A 802 -14.47 -4.99 42.96
C LEU A 802 -13.26 -4.59 42.10
#